data_AF-A0A5Q2RK47-F1
#
_entry.id   AF-A0A5Q2RK47-F1
#
_cell.length_a   1.000
_cell.length_b   1.000
_cell.length_c   1.000
_cell.angle_alpha   90.00
_cell.angle_beta   90.00
_cell.angle_gamma   90.00
#
_symmetry.space_group_name_H-M   'P 1'
#
loop_
_entity.id
_entity.type
_entity.pdbx_description
1 polymer ?
#
loop_
_entity_poly.entity_id
_entity_poly.type
_entity_poly.pdbx_seq_one_letter_code
_entity_poly.pdbx_strand_id
1 'polypeptide(L)'
;MTDLTAVVDAACAAAPELDRRVIEDIVAAAAPITQQRNKLIRYLADVTAFTSGASDVPPVVARVLTDMAGAGAPVTPPACDGCGRVVRLVYKRGSGRVCKACGQSQYSETCSECGQDRRVSIRNPDGTAVCNSCRLRQRTEHCASCGRDRPVSRRTPDGGALCQSCYQRPERECASCGRVAPVKSNKTGEPLCGTCYRAPAALCAKCGEHRALAARDVIDLGNVCTRCWRPATRTCSVCGDTKPCRVSESDGKPYCGVCAPRPLVTCARCGRDRPVQAHTDIGPVCNGCYDHVVARPCAACGELTRIYADGRCHRCVLTARLDTAFGQRPELTSVRDALLEGRSAAATLRWFDHGAGGQLLRRVASGEVELSHEALDQFGRGHRHVDHVRQLLVAVGALPDRGELAARLSVWLDSFTATLPPSHARVVRPFAEWRILRRVRRQDARDRLTDAGAKWARQRIRTAANLLAWLDLRDLELESLAQRDLDAWLAAGPTTRYCIRDFLRWAHERNEAPKLTVPLRQALTATAAVDDADRWALVDDLLHNEDIPLDLRIAGLLVLVYGQHLSRVATIRLDDIEHGPPTTVKFGSSPVALLEPLDDLVRRQVETPRGHAGAAVENPWLFPGGHAGENVTPEQLRKRLEAAIGIRARPSRNTALLHLAREIPVPVLADLLGLHFNTAVDWVQLARGDWSGYVASREASARRAPAASRPSSAGPPFGS
;
A
#
# COMPACT_ATOMS: atom_id res chain seq x y z
N MET A 1 16.63 -0.58 -15.42
CA MET A 1 16.15 -1.40 -16.57
C MET A 1 16.33 -2.88 -16.26
N THR A 2 15.27 -3.67 -16.09
CA THR A 2 15.39 -5.13 -15.86
C THR A 2 16.09 -5.81 -17.04
N ASP A 3 17.18 -6.54 -16.77
CA ASP A 3 17.95 -7.28 -17.75
C ASP A 3 17.17 -8.51 -18.25
N LEU A 4 17.03 -8.64 -19.56
CA LEU A 4 16.35 -9.76 -20.23
C LEU A 4 17.35 -10.72 -20.87
N THR A 5 18.66 -10.52 -20.66
CA THR A 5 19.73 -11.31 -21.29
C THR A 5 19.54 -12.81 -21.05
N ALA A 6 19.25 -13.24 -19.82
CA ALA A 6 18.99 -14.66 -19.54
C ALA A 6 17.78 -15.24 -20.30
N VAL A 7 16.73 -14.43 -20.53
CA VAL A 7 15.55 -14.84 -21.33
C VAL A 7 15.91 -14.89 -22.81
N VAL A 8 16.69 -13.92 -23.29
CA VAL A 8 17.18 -13.88 -24.68
C VAL A 8 18.13 -15.06 -24.94
N ASP A 9 19.03 -15.38 -24.03
CA ASP A 9 19.96 -16.50 -24.14
C ASP A 9 19.22 -17.84 -24.12
N ALA A 10 18.25 -18.02 -23.21
CA ALA A 10 17.40 -19.21 -23.20
C ALA A 10 16.55 -19.33 -24.47
N ALA A 11 16.05 -18.21 -25.01
CA ALA A 11 15.32 -18.17 -26.26
C ALA A 11 16.22 -18.49 -27.47
N CYS A 12 17.45 -18.00 -27.50
CA CYS A 12 18.46 -18.33 -28.51
C CYS A 12 18.85 -19.81 -28.45
N ALA A 13 18.95 -20.38 -27.25
CA ALA A 13 19.21 -21.81 -27.07
C ALA A 13 18.02 -22.67 -27.52
N ALA A 14 16.79 -22.19 -27.32
CA ALA A 14 15.57 -22.87 -27.74
C ALA A 14 15.28 -22.72 -29.24
N ALA A 15 15.85 -21.70 -29.90
CA ALA A 15 15.62 -21.36 -31.30
C ALA A 15 16.93 -20.92 -31.98
N PRO A 16 17.92 -21.82 -32.14
CA PRO A 16 19.23 -21.48 -32.69
C PRO A 16 19.19 -21.02 -34.16
N GLU A 17 18.08 -21.29 -34.87
CA GLU A 17 17.85 -20.86 -36.24
C GLU A 17 17.41 -19.40 -36.37
N LEU A 18 16.96 -18.76 -35.28
CA LEU A 18 16.58 -17.35 -35.29
C LEU A 18 17.77 -16.47 -34.95
N ASP A 19 17.91 -15.37 -35.68
CA ASP A 19 18.88 -14.33 -35.34
C ASP A 19 18.57 -13.75 -33.95
N ARG A 20 19.60 -13.65 -33.11
CA ARG A 20 19.51 -13.10 -31.75
C ARG A 20 18.80 -11.75 -31.71
N ARG A 21 19.03 -10.89 -32.70
CA ARG A 21 18.40 -9.56 -32.81
C ARG A 21 16.89 -9.65 -33.00
N VAL A 22 16.41 -10.64 -33.74
CA VAL A 22 14.97 -10.91 -33.92
C VAL A 22 14.34 -11.34 -32.59
N ILE A 23 15.04 -12.18 -31.82
CA ILE A 23 14.59 -12.60 -30.48
C ILE A 23 14.57 -11.40 -29.51
N GLU A 24 15.59 -10.56 -29.52
CA GLU A 24 15.67 -9.34 -28.72
C GLU A 24 14.53 -8.38 -29.03
N ASP A 25 14.21 -8.16 -30.30
CA ASP A 25 13.11 -7.31 -30.75
C ASP A 25 11.74 -7.86 -30.31
N ILE A 26 11.53 -9.18 -30.43
CA ILE A 26 10.30 -9.85 -29.97
C ILE A 26 10.13 -9.70 -28.46
N VAL A 27 11.19 -9.97 -27.68
CA VAL A 27 11.18 -9.89 -26.22
C VAL A 27 10.97 -8.44 -25.74
N ALA A 28 11.64 -7.46 -26.36
CA ALA A 28 11.51 -6.05 -26.05
C ALA A 28 10.09 -5.51 -26.37
N ALA A 29 9.53 -5.87 -27.52
CA ALA A 29 8.18 -5.48 -27.93
C ALA A 29 7.08 -6.12 -27.08
N ALA A 30 7.35 -7.32 -26.53
CA ALA A 30 6.44 -8.01 -25.63
C ALA A 30 6.43 -7.43 -24.21
N ALA A 31 7.59 -6.95 -23.70
CA ALA A 31 7.77 -6.53 -22.31
C ALA A 31 8.33 -5.09 -22.12
N PRO A 32 7.59 -4.04 -22.54
CA PRO A 32 8.00 -2.64 -22.38
C PRO A 32 8.06 -2.14 -20.93
N ILE A 33 7.50 -2.86 -19.95
CA ILE A 33 7.50 -2.44 -18.53
C ILE A 33 8.08 -3.51 -17.60
N THR A 34 8.72 -3.10 -16.50
CA THR A 34 9.46 -3.95 -15.52
C THR A 34 8.67 -5.19 -15.05
N GLN A 35 7.37 -5.04 -14.75
CA GLN A 35 6.54 -6.16 -14.29
C GLN A 35 6.38 -7.26 -15.35
N GLN A 36 6.40 -6.91 -16.64
CA GLN A 36 6.35 -7.87 -17.75
C GLN A 36 7.70 -8.57 -17.92
N ARG A 37 8.80 -7.84 -17.77
CA ARG A 37 10.16 -8.38 -17.81
C ARG A 37 10.38 -9.43 -16.72
N ASN A 38 9.98 -9.11 -15.48
CA ASN A 38 10.05 -10.06 -14.36
C ASN A 38 9.22 -11.33 -14.59
N LYS A 39 8.11 -11.25 -15.34
CA LYS A 39 7.32 -12.43 -15.72
C LYS A 39 7.99 -13.25 -16.79
N LEU A 40 8.65 -12.63 -17.77
CA LEU A 40 9.45 -13.36 -18.75
C LEU A 40 10.62 -14.07 -18.07
N ILE A 41 11.38 -13.38 -17.21
CA ILE A 41 12.49 -13.99 -16.46
C ILE A 41 12.02 -15.18 -15.64
N ARG A 42 10.91 -15.04 -14.91
CA ARG A 42 10.39 -16.13 -14.07
C ARG A 42 9.92 -17.36 -14.86
N TYR A 43 9.38 -17.18 -16.06
CA TYR A 43 8.69 -18.25 -16.79
C TYR A 43 9.46 -18.75 -18.01
N LEU A 44 10.43 -18.00 -18.54
CA LEU A 44 11.21 -18.33 -19.74
C LEU A 44 12.72 -18.38 -19.48
N ALA A 45 13.17 -18.37 -18.22
CA ALA A 45 14.58 -18.60 -17.90
C ALA A 45 15.01 -20.07 -18.08
N ASP A 46 14.06 -20.99 -18.25
CA ASP A 46 14.32 -22.40 -18.54
C ASP A 46 13.87 -22.73 -19.97
N VAL A 47 14.74 -23.42 -20.72
CA VAL A 47 14.51 -23.88 -22.09
C VAL A 47 13.25 -24.77 -22.18
N THR A 48 12.92 -25.53 -21.12
CA THR A 48 11.72 -26.39 -21.09
C THR A 48 10.41 -25.61 -21.20
N ALA A 49 10.41 -24.32 -20.83
CA ALA A 49 9.21 -23.48 -20.90
C ALA A 49 8.78 -23.19 -22.35
N PHE A 50 9.73 -23.22 -23.30
CA PHE A 50 9.50 -22.93 -24.71
C PHE A 50 8.80 -24.07 -25.45
N THR A 51 8.79 -25.30 -24.90
CA THR A 51 8.15 -26.48 -25.50
C THR A 51 6.94 -26.99 -24.70
N SER A 52 6.66 -26.42 -23.52
CA SER A 52 5.60 -26.91 -22.61
C SER A 52 4.16 -26.81 -23.15
N GLY A 53 3.87 -25.82 -24.02
CA GLY A 53 2.51 -25.58 -24.53
C GLY A 53 1.46 -25.22 -23.47
N ALA A 54 1.85 -24.95 -22.22
CA ALA A 54 0.95 -24.80 -21.09
C ALA A 54 0.06 -23.53 -21.22
N SER A 55 -1.26 -23.69 -21.10
CA SER A 55 -2.22 -22.59 -21.30
C SER A 55 -2.33 -21.62 -20.10
N ASP A 56 -1.72 -21.95 -18.95
CA ASP A 56 -1.77 -21.18 -17.71
C ASP A 56 -0.70 -20.07 -17.62
N VAL A 57 0.20 -20.01 -18.60
CA VAL A 57 1.28 -19.02 -18.66
C VAL A 57 0.76 -17.56 -18.73
N PRO A 58 1.51 -16.57 -18.22
CA PRO A 58 1.14 -15.16 -18.34
C PRO A 58 0.98 -14.70 -19.80
N PRO A 59 0.14 -13.68 -20.10
CA PRO A 59 -0.09 -13.22 -21.48
C PRO A 59 1.16 -12.69 -22.18
N VAL A 60 2.13 -12.18 -21.42
CA VAL A 60 3.42 -11.74 -21.95
C VAL A 60 4.27 -12.93 -22.43
N VAL A 61 4.24 -14.04 -21.70
CA VAL A 61 4.93 -15.30 -22.05
C VAL A 61 4.28 -15.93 -23.27
N ALA A 62 2.95 -16.03 -23.27
CA ALA A 62 2.20 -16.52 -24.43
C ALA A 62 2.47 -15.71 -25.70
N ARG A 63 2.63 -14.39 -25.58
CA ARG A 63 2.97 -13.51 -26.69
C ARG A 63 4.36 -13.79 -27.24
N VAL A 64 5.39 -13.87 -26.40
CA VAL A 64 6.76 -14.19 -26.84
C VAL A 64 6.79 -15.53 -27.56
N LEU A 65 6.18 -16.58 -26.99
CA LEU A 65 6.16 -17.91 -27.62
C LEU A 65 5.40 -17.92 -28.95
N THR A 66 4.31 -17.15 -29.07
CA THR A 66 3.56 -17.03 -30.33
C THR A 66 4.34 -16.25 -31.40
N ASP A 67 4.98 -15.14 -31.00
CA ASP A 67 5.74 -14.29 -31.90
C ASP A 67 7.02 -15.01 -32.38
N MET A 68 7.68 -15.80 -31.51
CA MET A 68 8.80 -16.67 -31.88
C MET A 68 8.37 -17.80 -32.83
N ALA A 69 7.26 -18.50 -32.55
CA ALA A 69 6.73 -19.51 -33.47
C ALA A 69 6.37 -18.92 -34.84
N GLY A 70 5.83 -17.69 -34.86
CA GLY A 70 5.53 -16.96 -36.09
C GLY A 70 6.77 -16.54 -36.88
N ALA A 71 7.92 -16.39 -36.21
CA ALA A 71 9.22 -16.17 -36.84
C ALA A 71 9.89 -17.45 -37.34
N GLY A 72 9.31 -18.63 -37.08
CA GLY A 72 9.83 -19.93 -37.51
C GLY A 72 10.62 -20.71 -36.44
N ALA A 73 10.65 -20.25 -35.19
CA ALA A 73 11.31 -20.97 -34.09
C ALA A 73 10.61 -22.31 -33.76
N PRO A 74 11.32 -23.31 -33.20
CA PRO A 74 10.79 -24.63 -32.92
C PRO A 74 10.18 -24.65 -31.50
N VAL A 75 9.39 -23.63 -31.18
CA VAL A 75 8.74 -23.43 -29.88
C VAL A 75 7.27 -23.87 -29.95
N THR A 76 6.72 -24.33 -28.83
CA THR A 76 5.31 -24.73 -28.73
C THR A 76 4.49 -23.63 -28.05
N PRO A 77 3.79 -22.78 -28.83
CA PRO A 77 2.97 -21.71 -28.26
C PRO A 77 1.75 -22.28 -27.52
N PRO A 78 1.27 -21.61 -26.46
CA PRO A 78 0.17 -22.11 -25.67
C PRO A 78 -1.15 -22.11 -26.45
N ALA A 79 -1.84 -23.25 -26.45
CA ALA A 79 -3.14 -23.42 -27.09
C ALA A 79 -4.30 -22.98 -26.18
N CYS A 80 -5.42 -22.59 -26.78
CA CYS A 80 -6.63 -22.24 -26.07
C CYS A 80 -7.20 -23.45 -25.32
N ASP A 81 -7.34 -23.34 -24.00
CA ASP A 81 -7.93 -24.39 -23.14
C ASP A 81 -9.39 -24.73 -23.49
N GLY A 82 -10.06 -23.88 -24.29
CA GLY A 82 -11.43 -24.10 -24.72
C GLY A 82 -11.59 -24.66 -26.13
N CYS A 83 -10.71 -24.31 -27.08
CA CYS A 83 -10.87 -24.71 -28.49
C CYS A 83 -9.61 -25.31 -29.12
N GLY A 84 -8.54 -25.51 -28.36
CA GLY A 84 -7.28 -26.11 -28.83
C GLY A 84 -6.49 -25.26 -29.83
N ARG A 85 -7.01 -24.13 -30.29
CA ARG A 85 -6.31 -23.28 -31.28
C ARG A 85 -5.19 -22.50 -30.61
N VAL A 86 -4.04 -22.44 -31.29
CA VAL A 86 -2.95 -21.51 -30.99
C VAL A 86 -3.37 -20.11 -31.44
N VAL A 87 -3.90 -19.33 -30.51
CA VAL A 87 -4.35 -17.95 -30.73
C VAL A 87 -4.12 -17.16 -29.46
N ARG A 88 -4.18 -15.84 -29.54
CA ARG A 88 -4.02 -14.98 -28.35
C ARG A 88 -5.03 -15.33 -27.24
N LEU A 89 -4.50 -15.77 -26.09
CA LEU A 89 -5.28 -16.15 -24.91
C LEU A 89 -5.52 -14.95 -24.00
N VAL A 90 -6.79 -14.56 -23.84
CA VAL A 90 -7.17 -13.28 -23.22
C VAL A 90 -7.86 -13.49 -21.86
N TYR A 91 -8.67 -14.55 -21.74
CA TYR A 91 -9.52 -14.78 -20.57
C TYR A 91 -8.98 -15.94 -19.74
N LYS A 92 -9.03 -15.83 -18.40
CA LYS A 92 -8.70 -16.94 -17.50
C LYS A 92 -9.92 -17.83 -17.32
N ARG A 93 -9.76 -19.15 -17.41
CA ARG A 93 -10.81 -20.15 -17.18
C ARG A 93 -10.20 -21.29 -16.36
N GLY A 94 -10.65 -21.47 -15.11
CA GLY A 94 -10.01 -22.44 -14.20
C GLY A 94 -8.53 -22.13 -13.94
N SER A 95 -7.67 -23.14 -14.08
CA SER A 95 -6.21 -23.02 -14.04
C SER A 95 -5.62 -22.47 -15.34
N GLY A 96 -6.26 -22.70 -16.50
CA GLY A 96 -5.77 -22.31 -17.83
C GLY A 96 -6.30 -20.97 -18.37
N ARG A 97 -6.02 -20.70 -19.64
CA ARG A 97 -6.50 -19.52 -20.38
C ARG A 97 -7.18 -19.89 -21.69
N VAL A 98 -8.18 -19.10 -22.06
CA VAL A 98 -8.95 -19.25 -23.29
C VAL A 98 -8.84 -18.01 -24.19
N CYS A 99 -9.02 -18.24 -25.48
CA CYS A 99 -9.01 -17.19 -26.49
C CYS A 99 -10.19 -16.23 -26.35
N LYS A 100 -10.13 -15.10 -27.05
CA LYS A 100 -11.21 -14.09 -27.04
C LYS A 100 -12.57 -14.71 -27.40
N ALA A 101 -12.63 -15.56 -28.42
CA ALA A 101 -13.88 -16.18 -28.87
C ALA A 101 -14.47 -17.13 -27.80
N CYS A 102 -13.67 -18.05 -27.26
CA CYS A 102 -14.10 -18.97 -26.20
C CYS A 102 -14.44 -18.27 -24.87
N GLY A 103 -13.82 -17.12 -24.58
CA GLY A 103 -14.19 -16.31 -23.43
C GLY A 103 -15.39 -15.40 -23.66
N GLN A 104 -15.77 -15.14 -24.91
CA GLN A 104 -16.96 -14.35 -25.28
C GLN A 104 -18.18 -15.23 -25.57
N SER A 105 -17.99 -16.50 -25.94
CA SER A 105 -19.06 -17.45 -26.20
C SER A 105 -19.95 -17.67 -24.97
N GLN A 106 -19.39 -17.58 -23.75
CA GLN A 106 -20.17 -17.63 -22.50
C GLN A 106 -21.19 -16.47 -22.33
N TYR A 107 -21.11 -15.43 -23.16
CA TYR A 107 -22.02 -14.27 -23.13
C TYR A 107 -22.76 -14.07 -24.46
N SER A 108 -22.71 -15.05 -25.35
CA SER A 108 -23.34 -15.02 -26.67
C SER A 108 -24.53 -15.96 -26.69
N GLU A 109 -25.65 -15.47 -27.23
CA GLU A 109 -26.88 -16.22 -27.44
C GLU A 109 -27.36 -15.89 -28.86
N THR A 110 -28.25 -16.71 -29.40
CA THR A 110 -28.84 -16.49 -30.71
C THR A 110 -29.67 -15.21 -30.67
N CYS A 111 -29.27 -14.24 -31.51
CA CYS A 111 -29.98 -12.98 -31.60
C CYS A 111 -31.34 -13.19 -32.28
N SER A 112 -32.44 -12.76 -31.66
CA SER A 112 -33.79 -12.90 -32.24
C SER A 112 -33.99 -12.16 -33.56
N GLU A 113 -33.17 -11.15 -33.84
CA GLU A 113 -33.31 -10.29 -35.03
C GLU A 113 -32.50 -10.77 -36.24
N CYS A 114 -31.29 -11.28 -36.01
CA CYS A 114 -30.42 -11.73 -37.12
C CYS A 114 -30.15 -13.23 -37.12
N GLY A 115 -30.65 -13.97 -36.13
CA GLY A 115 -30.44 -15.42 -36.00
C GLY A 115 -29.00 -15.85 -35.74
N GLN A 116 -28.08 -14.89 -35.56
CA GLN A 116 -26.65 -15.17 -35.34
C GLN A 116 -26.33 -15.18 -33.85
N ASP A 117 -25.49 -16.11 -33.42
CA ASP A 117 -24.95 -16.12 -32.07
C ASP A 117 -24.05 -14.91 -31.86
N ARG A 118 -24.54 -13.97 -31.06
CA ARG A 118 -23.87 -12.70 -30.80
C ARG A 118 -24.02 -12.35 -29.33
N ARG A 119 -23.10 -11.51 -28.85
CA ARG A 119 -23.18 -10.97 -27.50
C ARG A 119 -24.50 -10.24 -27.27
N VAL A 120 -25.22 -10.62 -26.21
CA VAL A 120 -26.49 -10.00 -25.82
C VAL A 120 -26.26 -8.54 -25.43
N SER A 121 -26.95 -7.61 -26.11
CA SER A 121 -26.89 -6.18 -25.77
C SER A 121 -28.10 -5.71 -24.97
N ILE A 122 -29.27 -6.29 -25.24
CA ILE A 122 -30.53 -6.03 -24.55
C ILE A 122 -31.38 -7.29 -24.68
N ARG A 123 -32.34 -7.46 -23.78
CA ARG A 123 -33.40 -8.47 -23.92
C ARG A 123 -34.71 -7.78 -24.24
N ASN A 124 -35.46 -8.35 -25.15
CA ASN A 124 -36.84 -7.95 -25.41
C ASN A 124 -37.73 -8.33 -24.22
N PRO A 125 -38.94 -7.75 -24.10
CA PRO A 125 -39.88 -8.10 -23.03
C PRO A 125 -40.25 -9.59 -22.96
N ASP A 126 -40.18 -10.29 -24.10
CA ASP A 126 -40.39 -11.73 -24.23
C ASP A 126 -39.16 -12.58 -23.79
N GLY A 127 -38.08 -11.95 -23.32
CA GLY A 127 -36.85 -12.59 -22.87
C GLY A 127 -35.82 -12.87 -23.98
N THR A 128 -36.17 -12.65 -25.25
CA THR A 128 -35.28 -12.95 -26.38
C THR A 128 -34.08 -11.99 -26.44
N ALA A 129 -32.91 -12.50 -26.82
CA ALA A 129 -31.66 -11.75 -26.84
C ALA A 129 -31.50 -10.95 -28.13
N VAL A 130 -31.16 -9.66 -28.03
CA VAL A 130 -30.86 -8.80 -29.20
C VAL A 130 -29.42 -8.30 -29.17
N CYS A 131 -28.71 -8.46 -30.29
CA CYS A 131 -27.33 -7.99 -30.44
C CYS A 131 -27.26 -6.47 -30.66
N ASN A 132 -26.13 -5.85 -30.33
CA ASN A 132 -25.97 -4.38 -30.43
C ASN A 132 -26.17 -3.85 -31.86
N SER A 133 -25.74 -4.60 -32.89
CA SER A 133 -25.90 -4.17 -34.28
C SER A 133 -27.36 -4.12 -34.72
N CYS A 134 -28.15 -5.16 -34.41
CA CYS A 134 -29.58 -5.16 -34.72
C CYS A 134 -30.32 -4.08 -33.92
N ARG A 135 -29.98 -3.93 -32.63
CA ARG A 135 -30.52 -2.85 -31.79
C ARG A 135 -30.26 -1.45 -32.36
N LEU A 136 -29.06 -1.20 -32.90
CA LEU A 136 -28.74 0.09 -33.52
C LEU A 136 -29.46 0.28 -34.86
N ARG A 137 -29.56 -0.78 -35.66
CA ARG A 137 -30.26 -0.76 -36.96
C ARG A 137 -31.74 -0.45 -36.79
N GLN A 138 -32.41 -1.09 -35.84
CA GLN A 138 -33.82 -0.82 -35.50
C GLN A 138 -34.08 0.64 -35.07
N ARG A 139 -33.04 1.35 -34.60
CA ARG A 139 -33.13 2.74 -34.18
C ARG A 139 -32.60 3.73 -35.21
N THR A 140 -32.19 3.27 -36.40
CA THR A 140 -31.61 4.12 -37.43
C THR A 140 -32.70 4.65 -38.35
N GLU A 141 -32.80 5.96 -38.44
CA GLU A 141 -33.72 6.67 -39.34
C GLU A 141 -32.98 7.85 -39.98
N HIS A 142 -33.59 8.43 -41.02
CA HIS A 142 -33.05 9.59 -41.70
C HIS A 142 -33.06 10.82 -40.79
N CYS A 143 -31.90 11.40 -40.51
CA CYS A 143 -31.81 12.58 -39.67
C CYS A 143 -32.41 13.80 -40.39
N ALA A 144 -33.46 14.39 -39.84
CA ALA A 144 -34.15 15.56 -40.38
C ALA A 144 -33.27 16.83 -40.52
N SER A 145 -32.10 16.87 -39.86
CA SER A 145 -31.18 18.00 -39.94
C SER A 145 -29.99 17.78 -40.88
N CYS A 146 -29.36 16.60 -40.88
CA CYS A 146 -28.16 16.35 -41.71
C CYS A 146 -28.40 15.39 -42.87
N GLY A 147 -29.61 14.84 -43.01
CA GLY A 147 -29.98 13.94 -44.09
C GLY A 147 -29.20 12.62 -44.11
N ARG A 148 -28.63 12.20 -42.98
CA ARG A 148 -27.89 10.94 -42.88
C ARG A 148 -28.64 9.95 -42.01
N ASP A 149 -28.60 8.69 -42.40
CA ASP A 149 -29.15 7.59 -41.60
C ASP A 149 -28.28 7.40 -40.36
N ARG A 150 -28.87 7.72 -39.21
CA ARG A 150 -28.19 7.68 -37.92
C ARG A 150 -29.17 7.17 -36.85
N PRO A 151 -28.68 6.55 -35.77
CA PRO A 151 -29.52 6.20 -34.64
C PRO A 151 -30.25 7.42 -34.09
N VAL A 152 -31.58 7.35 -33.98
CA VAL A 152 -32.44 8.41 -33.46
C VAL A 152 -32.08 8.70 -32.01
N SER A 153 -31.61 9.92 -31.77
CA SER A 153 -31.32 10.41 -30.43
C SER A 153 -32.52 11.13 -29.83
N ARG A 154 -33.27 11.89 -30.64
CA ARG A 154 -34.47 12.62 -30.23
C ARG A 154 -35.37 12.86 -31.45
N ARG A 155 -36.67 13.10 -31.24
CA ARG A 155 -37.59 13.54 -32.30
C ARG A 155 -37.91 15.02 -32.15
N THR A 156 -38.10 15.72 -33.26
CA THR A 156 -38.68 17.07 -33.28
C THR A 156 -40.17 17.01 -32.96
N PRO A 157 -40.81 18.15 -32.59
CA PRO A 157 -42.26 18.22 -32.42
C PRO A 157 -43.03 17.74 -33.64
N ASP A 158 -42.49 18.00 -34.84
CA ASP A 158 -43.09 17.59 -36.12
C ASP A 158 -42.79 16.11 -36.49
N GLY A 159 -42.23 15.32 -35.56
CA GLY A 159 -41.97 13.89 -35.72
C GLY A 159 -40.64 13.50 -36.37
N GLY A 160 -39.89 14.47 -36.92
CA GLY A 160 -38.59 14.26 -37.57
C GLY A 160 -37.51 13.71 -36.62
N ALA A 161 -36.77 12.69 -37.05
CA ALA A 161 -35.69 12.09 -36.26
C ALA A 161 -34.42 12.97 -36.27
N LEU A 162 -33.80 13.20 -35.11
CA LEU A 162 -32.51 13.89 -35.00
C LEU A 162 -31.43 12.95 -34.45
N CYS A 163 -30.26 12.96 -35.09
CA CYS A 163 -29.08 12.27 -34.60
C CYS A 163 -28.44 13.03 -33.43
N GLN A 164 -27.61 12.34 -32.63
CA GLN A 164 -26.98 12.93 -31.44
C GLN A 164 -26.13 14.18 -31.75
N SER A 165 -25.48 14.22 -32.92
CA SER A 165 -24.63 15.34 -33.34
C SER A 165 -25.43 16.56 -33.81
N CYS A 166 -26.61 16.35 -34.40
CA CYS A 166 -27.46 17.44 -34.92
C CYS A 166 -28.44 17.96 -33.88
N TYR A 167 -28.67 17.21 -32.79
CA TYR A 167 -29.51 17.66 -31.71
C TYR A 167 -28.83 18.78 -30.90
N GLN A 168 -29.23 20.03 -31.15
CA GLN A 168 -28.92 21.16 -30.28
C GLN A 168 -29.85 21.17 -29.08
N ARG A 169 -29.28 21.27 -27.88
CA ARG A 169 -30.10 21.42 -26.67
C ARG A 169 -30.72 22.81 -26.66
N PRO A 170 -32.03 22.95 -26.43
CA PRO A 170 -32.66 24.26 -26.37
C PRO A 170 -32.05 25.08 -25.24
N GLU A 171 -31.74 26.34 -25.50
CA GLU A 171 -31.32 27.30 -24.49
C GLU A 171 -32.55 27.89 -23.81
N ARG A 172 -32.54 27.92 -22.48
CA ARG A 172 -33.58 28.59 -21.68
C ARG A 172 -32.92 29.27 -20.50
N GLU A 173 -33.60 30.25 -19.95
CA GLU A 173 -33.20 30.88 -18.69
C GLU A 173 -33.20 29.85 -17.57
N CYS A 174 -32.08 29.73 -16.85
CA CYS A 174 -31.96 28.76 -15.78
C CYS A 174 -32.70 29.22 -14.53
N ALA A 175 -33.66 28.44 -14.04
CA ALA A 175 -34.45 28.76 -12.84
C ALA A 175 -33.62 28.95 -11.55
N SER A 176 -32.39 28.44 -11.51
CA SER A 176 -31.49 28.59 -10.35
C SER A 176 -30.52 29.76 -10.44
N CYS A 177 -30.10 30.19 -11.63
CA CYS A 177 -29.07 31.22 -11.77
C CYS A 177 -29.38 32.33 -12.77
N GLY A 178 -30.54 32.30 -13.42
CA GLY A 178 -31.01 33.34 -14.36
C GLY A 178 -30.26 33.40 -15.70
N ARG A 179 -29.25 32.55 -15.93
CA ARG A 179 -28.50 32.58 -17.21
C ARG A 179 -29.23 31.80 -18.30
N VAL A 180 -29.31 32.39 -19.49
CA VAL A 180 -29.69 31.67 -20.71
C VAL A 180 -28.56 30.70 -21.08
N ALA A 181 -28.84 29.40 -21.02
CA ALA A 181 -27.87 28.36 -21.32
C ALA A 181 -28.58 27.09 -21.81
N PRO A 182 -27.87 26.19 -22.51
CA PRO A 182 -28.42 24.89 -22.92
C PRO A 182 -29.00 24.13 -21.73
N VAL A 183 -30.29 23.78 -21.81
CA VAL A 183 -31.00 23.10 -20.73
C VAL A 183 -30.40 21.71 -20.51
N LYS A 184 -29.91 21.48 -19.29
CA LYS A 184 -29.41 20.18 -18.84
C LYS A 184 -30.54 19.27 -18.32
N SER A 185 -31.52 19.84 -17.63
CA SER A 185 -32.70 19.14 -17.11
C SER A 185 -33.90 20.09 -17.02
N ASN A 186 -35.09 19.58 -17.32
CA ASN A 186 -36.38 20.26 -17.13
C ASN A 186 -37.46 19.32 -16.56
N LYS A 187 -37.06 18.20 -15.93
CA LYS A 187 -37.97 17.14 -15.49
C LYS A 187 -38.98 17.57 -14.42
N THR A 188 -38.70 18.67 -13.70
CA THR A 188 -39.56 19.26 -12.67
C THR A 188 -40.38 20.44 -13.17
N GLY A 189 -40.43 20.68 -14.49
CA GLY A 189 -41.07 21.86 -15.09
C GLY A 189 -40.15 23.07 -15.22
N GLU A 190 -39.14 23.19 -14.35
CA GLU A 190 -38.17 24.29 -14.35
C GLU A 190 -36.87 23.92 -15.10
N PRO A 191 -36.44 24.72 -16.10
CA PRO A 191 -35.20 24.48 -16.81
C PRO A 191 -33.95 24.84 -15.98
N LEU A 192 -33.01 23.89 -15.87
CA LEU A 192 -31.72 24.08 -15.20
C LEU A 192 -30.55 23.91 -16.18
N CYS A 193 -29.55 24.81 -16.08
CA CYS A 193 -28.31 24.73 -16.85
C CYS A 193 -27.37 23.63 -16.34
N GLY A 194 -26.35 23.28 -17.11
CA GLY A 194 -25.37 22.25 -16.75
C GLY A 194 -24.64 22.48 -15.42
N THR A 195 -24.41 23.74 -15.06
CA THR A 195 -23.70 24.15 -13.84
C THR A 195 -24.59 24.10 -12.60
N CYS A 196 -25.86 24.49 -12.72
CA CYS A 196 -26.80 24.52 -11.59
C CYS A 196 -27.53 23.20 -11.40
N TYR A 197 -27.60 22.35 -12.43
CA TYR A 197 -28.19 21.02 -12.31
C TYR A 197 -27.41 20.17 -11.31
N ARG A 198 -28.03 19.91 -10.15
CA ARG A 198 -27.60 18.85 -9.23
C ARG A 198 -28.43 17.61 -9.51
N ALA A 199 -27.75 16.48 -9.74
CA ALA A 199 -28.45 15.21 -9.91
C ALA A 199 -29.30 14.92 -8.65
N PRO A 200 -30.57 14.47 -8.80
CA PRO A 200 -31.43 14.13 -7.67
C PRO A 200 -30.70 13.22 -6.69
N ALA A 201 -30.65 13.65 -5.43
CA ALA A 201 -30.09 12.87 -4.34
C ALA A 201 -31.11 11.83 -3.88
N ALA A 202 -30.67 10.59 -3.71
CA ALA A 202 -31.48 9.56 -3.08
C ALA A 202 -30.64 8.84 -2.01
N LEU A 203 -31.32 8.02 -1.21
CA LEU A 203 -30.68 7.10 -0.28
C LEU A 203 -29.73 6.15 -1.01
N CYS A 204 -28.46 6.21 -0.62
CA CYS A 204 -27.44 5.28 -1.09
C CYS A 204 -27.62 3.92 -0.40
N ALA A 205 -27.93 2.86 -1.14
CA ALA A 205 -28.05 1.49 -0.65
C ALA A 205 -26.77 0.98 0.05
N LYS A 206 -25.61 1.58 -0.23
CA LYS A 206 -24.32 1.18 0.36
C LYS A 206 -23.93 1.94 1.63
N CYS A 207 -24.33 3.20 1.78
CA CYS A 207 -23.91 4.01 2.93
C CYS A 207 -25.05 4.68 3.68
N GLY A 208 -26.30 4.51 3.26
CA GLY A 208 -27.49 5.09 3.92
C GLY A 208 -27.67 6.60 3.75
N GLU A 209 -26.74 7.29 3.09
CA GLU A 209 -26.74 8.75 3.00
C GLU A 209 -27.54 9.26 1.78
N HIS A 210 -28.27 10.37 1.96
CA HIS A 210 -28.97 11.07 0.88
C HIS A 210 -27.99 11.88 0.03
N ARG A 211 -27.56 11.34 -1.12
CA ARG A 211 -26.51 11.94 -1.96
C ARG A 211 -26.78 11.77 -3.45
N ALA A 212 -26.11 12.58 -4.26
CA ALA A 212 -26.10 12.43 -5.71
C ALA A 212 -25.64 11.01 -6.10
N LEU A 213 -26.47 10.33 -6.88
CA LEU A 213 -26.24 8.95 -7.32
C LEU A 213 -25.29 8.88 -8.51
N ALA A 214 -24.34 7.94 -8.48
CA ALA A 214 -23.51 7.59 -9.65
C ALA A 214 -24.09 6.43 -10.45
N ALA A 215 -24.90 5.57 -9.83
CA ALA A 215 -25.65 4.52 -10.51
C ALA A 215 -27.05 4.42 -9.89
N ARG A 216 -28.06 4.22 -10.74
CA ARG A 216 -29.47 4.08 -10.35
C ARG A 216 -29.94 2.68 -10.66
N ASP A 217 -30.69 2.09 -9.72
CA ASP A 217 -31.42 0.83 -9.87
C ASP A 217 -30.60 -0.29 -10.55
N VAL A 218 -29.33 -0.40 -10.18
CA VAL A 218 -28.48 -1.49 -10.67
C VAL A 218 -28.92 -2.76 -9.96
N ILE A 219 -29.32 -3.77 -10.74
CA ILE A 219 -29.66 -5.11 -10.26
C ILE A 219 -28.53 -5.57 -9.31
N ASP A 220 -28.91 -6.01 -8.11
CA ASP A 220 -28.06 -6.43 -6.96
C ASP A 220 -27.39 -5.34 -6.10
N LEU A 221 -27.37 -4.06 -6.50
CA LEU A 221 -26.66 -2.98 -5.77
C LEU A 221 -27.54 -1.80 -5.35
N GLY A 222 -28.73 -1.62 -5.95
CA GLY A 222 -29.61 -0.49 -5.70
C GLY A 222 -28.99 0.86 -6.09
N ASN A 223 -29.51 1.95 -5.52
CA ASN A 223 -29.01 3.31 -5.74
C ASN A 223 -27.68 3.52 -5.03
N VAL A 224 -26.58 3.83 -5.75
CA VAL A 224 -25.26 4.04 -5.14
C VAL A 224 -24.74 5.44 -5.41
N CYS A 225 -24.35 6.17 -4.35
CA CYS A 225 -23.85 7.54 -4.46
C CYS A 225 -22.48 7.63 -5.15
N THR A 226 -22.13 8.79 -5.72
CA THR A 226 -20.85 9.05 -6.40
C THR A 226 -19.61 8.73 -5.58
N ARG A 227 -19.72 8.79 -4.25
CA ARG A 227 -18.66 8.42 -3.29
C ARG A 227 -18.53 6.91 -3.08
N CYS A 228 -19.66 6.21 -3.03
CA CYS A 228 -19.74 4.78 -2.80
C CYS A 228 -19.55 3.96 -4.08
N TRP A 229 -19.80 4.60 -5.23
CA TRP A 229 -19.61 4.01 -6.53
C TRP A 229 -18.11 3.83 -6.79
N ARG A 230 -17.73 2.57 -7.00
CA ARG A 230 -16.42 2.21 -7.52
C ARG A 230 -16.62 1.61 -8.90
N PRO A 231 -15.77 1.93 -9.89
CA PRO A 231 -15.75 1.20 -11.15
C PRO A 231 -15.65 -0.29 -10.87
N ALA A 232 -16.29 -1.11 -11.70
CA ALA A 232 -16.19 -2.55 -11.57
C ALA A 232 -14.73 -2.97 -11.45
N THR A 233 -14.46 -3.83 -10.47
CA THR A 233 -13.14 -4.43 -10.31
C THR A 233 -12.89 -5.31 -11.53
N ARG A 234 -11.95 -4.89 -12.37
CA ARG A 234 -11.56 -5.62 -13.57
C ARG A 234 -10.05 -5.73 -13.58
N THR A 235 -9.55 -6.70 -14.32
CA THR A 235 -8.12 -6.80 -14.60
C THR A 235 -7.74 -5.64 -15.51
N CYS A 236 -6.86 -4.75 -15.03
CA CYS A 236 -6.35 -3.65 -15.84
C CYS A 236 -5.59 -4.20 -17.05
N SER A 237 -5.89 -3.69 -18.25
CA SER A 237 -5.31 -4.16 -19.51
C SER A 237 -3.83 -3.79 -19.69
N VAL A 238 -3.29 -2.98 -18.79
CA VAL A 238 -1.89 -2.55 -18.77
C VAL A 238 -1.13 -3.25 -17.64
N CYS A 239 -1.53 -3.02 -16.38
CA CYS A 239 -0.79 -3.57 -15.23
C CYS A 239 -1.25 -4.97 -14.79
N GLY A 240 -2.36 -5.50 -15.32
CA GLY A 240 -2.84 -6.84 -14.99
C GLY A 240 -3.42 -7.03 -13.59
N ASP A 241 -3.44 -5.98 -12.75
CA ASP A 241 -4.04 -6.07 -11.41
C ASP A 241 -5.57 -6.03 -11.48
N THR A 242 -6.21 -6.84 -10.63
CA THR A 242 -7.66 -6.82 -10.42
C THR A 242 -8.01 -5.68 -9.48
N LYS A 243 -8.35 -4.52 -10.06
CA LYS A 243 -8.68 -3.30 -9.31
C LYS A 243 -9.77 -2.49 -10.02
N PRO A 244 -10.34 -1.44 -9.40
CA PRO A 244 -11.38 -0.64 -10.04
C PRO A 244 -10.86 -0.04 -11.36
N CYS A 245 -11.47 -0.44 -12.48
CA CYS A 245 -11.06 0.00 -13.82
C CYS A 245 -12.23 0.61 -14.60
N ARG A 246 -11.95 1.68 -15.35
CA ARG A 246 -12.88 2.22 -16.36
C ARG A 246 -12.62 1.51 -17.69
N VAL A 247 -13.68 1.23 -18.43
CA VAL A 247 -13.55 0.71 -19.79
C VAL A 247 -13.39 1.90 -20.72
N SER A 248 -12.31 1.92 -21.50
CA SER A 248 -12.12 2.96 -22.52
C SER A 248 -13.16 2.80 -23.63
N GLU A 249 -13.73 3.90 -24.07
CA GLU A 249 -14.66 3.93 -25.21
C GLU A 249 -13.93 3.71 -26.55
N SER A 250 -12.62 4.02 -26.63
CA SER A 250 -11.86 3.91 -27.88
C SER A 250 -11.50 2.48 -28.28
N ASP A 251 -11.22 1.60 -27.31
CA ASP A 251 -10.77 0.23 -27.57
C ASP A 251 -11.48 -0.85 -26.74
N GLY A 252 -12.45 -0.45 -25.91
CA GLY A 252 -13.25 -1.35 -25.10
C GLY A 252 -12.48 -2.04 -23.96
N LYS A 253 -11.25 -1.61 -23.65
CA LYS A 253 -10.39 -2.25 -22.65
C LYS A 253 -10.55 -1.62 -21.26
N PRO A 254 -10.56 -2.41 -20.17
CA PRO A 254 -10.51 -1.89 -18.82
C PRO A 254 -9.12 -1.35 -18.46
N TYR A 255 -9.04 -0.09 -18.03
CA TYR A 255 -7.85 0.55 -17.52
C TYR A 255 -8.06 1.02 -16.08
N CYS A 256 -7.08 0.77 -15.21
CA CYS A 256 -7.08 1.39 -13.88
C CYS A 256 -6.81 2.89 -14.01
N GLY A 257 -7.16 3.68 -12.98
CA GLY A 257 -7.00 5.14 -13.04
C GLY A 257 -5.57 5.63 -13.31
N VAL A 258 -4.56 4.81 -13.02
CA VAL A 258 -3.15 5.13 -13.27
C VAL A 258 -2.73 4.76 -14.71
N CYS A 259 -3.21 3.63 -15.21
CA CYS A 259 -2.80 3.10 -16.52
C CYS A 259 -3.72 3.52 -17.67
N ALA A 260 -4.73 4.34 -17.42
CA ALA A 260 -5.61 4.84 -18.47
C ALA A 260 -4.78 5.64 -19.50
N PRO A 261 -4.80 5.26 -20.79
CA PRO A 261 -4.03 5.96 -21.81
C PRO A 261 -4.47 7.42 -21.88
N ARG A 262 -3.52 8.33 -21.80
CA ARG A 262 -3.74 9.76 -22.02
C ARG A 262 -3.19 10.09 -23.41
N PRO A 263 -4.00 10.65 -24.32
CA PRO A 263 -3.51 11.01 -25.64
C PRO A 263 -2.31 11.95 -25.50
N LEU A 264 -1.23 11.60 -26.20
CA LEU A 264 -0.03 12.44 -26.32
C LEU A 264 -0.30 13.46 -27.41
N VAL A 265 -0.05 14.72 -27.10
CA VAL A 265 -0.16 15.83 -28.05
C VAL A 265 1.10 16.67 -27.89
N THR A 266 1.59 17.22 -29.00
CA THR A 266 2.76 18.10 -29.01
C THR A 266 2.49 19.32 -28.13
N CYS A 267 3.31 19.52 -27.10
CA CYS A 267 3.16 20.65 -26.20
C CYS A 267 3.54 21.95 -26.92
N ALA A 268 2.63 22.93 -26.94
CA ALA A 268 2.85 24.21 -27.60
C ALA A 268 3.98 25.06 -26.99
N ARG A 269 4.46 24.74 -25.79
CA ARG A 269 5.58 25.45 -25.13
C ARG A 269 6.94 24.76 -25.28
N CYS A 270 7.02 23.45 -25.03
CA CYS A 270 8.31 22.73 -25.09
C CYS A 270 8.50 21.89 -26.35
N GLY A 271 7.50 21.80 -27.23
CA GLY A 271 7.56 21.05 -28.48
C GLY A 271 7.59 19.52 -28.32
N ARG A 272 7.54 18.98 -27.10
CA ARG A 272 7.61 17.53 -26.86
C ARG A 272 6.21 16.91 -26.78
N ASP A 273 6.07 15.71 -27.33
CA ASP A 273 4.86 14.91 -27.20
C ASP A 273 4.68 14.44 -25.76
N ARG A 274 3.64 14.96 -25.10
CA ARG A 274 3.35 14.71 -23.69
C ARG A 274 1.83 14.65 -23.49
N PRO A 275 1.34 14.04 -22.39
CA PRO A 275 -0.07 14.14 -22.02
C PRO A 275 -0.44 15.62 -21.80
N VAL A 276 -1.52 16.06 -22.44
CA VAL A 276 -2.04 17.42 -22.26
C VAL A 276 -2.57 17.60 -20.84
N GLN A 277 -2.06 18.62 -20.15
CA GLN A 277 -2.57 19.04 -18.85
C GLN A 277 -3.74 20.02 -19.04
N ALA A 278 -3.59 20.98 -19.96
CA ALA A 278 -4.63 21.93 -20.31
C ALA A 278 -4.42 22.46 -21.73
N HIS A 279 -5.48 22.97 -22.34
CA HIS A 279 -5.41 23.80 -23.54
C HIS A 279 -5.43 25.26 -23.10
N THR A 280 -4.39 26.02 -23.45
CA THR A 280 -4.27 27.44 -23.16
C THR A 280 -4.36 28.24 -24.47
N ASP A 281 -4.25 29.57 -24.36
CA ASP A 281 -4.15 30.52 -25.47
C ASP A 281 -3.04 30.19 -26.48
N ILE A 282 -1.89 29.70 -26.01
CA ILE A 282 -0.80 29.25 -26.87
C ILE A 282 -0.99 27.82 -27.44
N GLY A 283 -2.03 27.10 -27.04
CA GLY A 283 -2.32 25.72 -27.49
C GLY A 283 -2.26 24.66 -26.37
N PRO A 284 -2.15 23.35 -26.70
CA PRO A 284 -2.06 22.28 -25.70
C PRO A 284 -0.75 22.33 -24.91
N VAL A 285 -0.81 22.35 -23.58
CA VAL A 285 0.37 22.45 -22.71
C VAL A 285 0.49 21.20 -21.82
N CYS A 286 1.70 20.66 -21.71
CA CYS A 286 2.00 19.53 -20.84
C CYS A 286 2.13 19.95 -19.37
N ASN A 287 2.02 18.99 -18.44
CA ASN A 287 2.07 19.28 -17.00
C ASN A 287 3.34 20.04 -16.57
N GLY A 288 4.52 19.70 -17.12
CA GLY A 288 5.77 20.38 -16.79
C GLY A 288 5.87 21.81 -17.32
N CYS A 289 5.12 22.15 -18.38
CA CYS A 289 5.10 23.49 -18.93
C CYS A 289 3.94 24.34 -18.41
N TYR A 290 2.90 23.71 -17.87
CA TYR A 290 1.65 24.35 -17.49
C TYR A 290 1.86 25.47 -16.48
N ASP A 291 2.59 25.22 -15.38
CA ASP A 291 2.74 26.19 -14.30
C ASP A 291 3.43 27.49 -14.74
N HIS A 292 4.29 27.45 -15.76
CA HIS A 292 4.89 28.66 -16.32
C HIS A 292 3.95 29.44 -17.23
N VAL A 293 3.06 28.77 -17.95
CA VAL A 293 2.09 29.42 -18.85
C VAL A 293 1.01 30.14 -18.04
N VAL A 294 0.65 29.57 -16.89
CA VAL A 294 -0.34 30.17 -15.98
C VAL A 294 0.27 31.02 -14.87
N ALA A 295 1.60 31.19 -14.85
CA ALA A 295 2.26 32.01 -13.85
C ALA A 295 1.89 33.49 -14.03
N ARG A 296 1.51 34.15 -12.93
CA ARG A 296 1.23 35.59 -12.87
C ARG A 296 1.86 36.13 -11.58
N PRO A 297 2.24 37.43 -11.54
CA PRO A 297 2.78 38.02 -10.33
C PRO A 297 1.73 37.97 -9.22
N CYS A 298 2.14 37.49 -8.04
CA CYS A 298 1.29 37.44 -6.87
C CYS A 298 0.96 38.85 -6.38
N ALA A 299 -0.32 39.17 -6.18
CA ALA A 299 -0.76 40.47 -5.69
C ALA A 299 -0.27 40.82 -4.28
N ALA A 300 0.22 39.83 -3.50
CA ALA A 300 0.73 40.03 -2.14
C ALA A 300 2.27 40.03 -2.06
N CYS A 301 2.94 39.08 -2.71
CA CYS A 301 4.39 38.93 -2.61
C CYS A 301 5.16 39.24 -3.89
N GLY A 302 4.49 39.60 -4.98
CA GLY A 302 5.10 39.91 -6.28
C GLY A 302 5.65 38.71 -7.07
N GLU A 303 5.91 37.58 -6.40
CA GLU A 303 6.51 36.38 -7.00
C GLU A 303 5.75 35.90 -8.25
N LEU A 304 6.50 35.60 -9.31
CA LEU A 304 5.95 35.11 -10.58
C LEU A 304 5.68 33.60 -10.48
N THR A 305 4.44 33.26 -10.12
CA THR A 305 4.07 31.87 -9.85
C THR A 305 2.62 31.60 -10.18
N ARG A 306 2.17 30.35 -10.01
CA ARG A 306 0.78 30.00 -10.23
C ARG A 306 -0.11 30.60 -9.13
N ILE A 307 -1.02 31.46 -9.56
CA ILE A 307 -2.05 32.06 -8.70
C ILE A 307 -3.09 31.01 -8.33
N TYR A 308 -3.47 30.99 -7.05
CA TYR A 308 -4.43 30.06 -6.50
C TYR A 308 -5.82 30.68 -6.37
N ALA A 309 -5.92 31.76 -5.60
CA ALA A 309 -7.19 32.45 -5.33
C ALA A 309 -6.92 33.94 -5.11
N ASP A 310 -7.87 34.80 -5.50
CA ASP A 310 -7.88 36.24 -5.23
C ASP A 310 -6.59 36.97 -5.65
N GLY A 311 -5.99 36.58 -6.78
CA GLY A 311 -4.74 37.16 -7.26
C GLY A 311 -3.49 36.76 -6.44
N ARG A 312 -3.61 35.87 -5.46
CA ARG A 312 -2.51 35.45 -4.57
C ARG A 312 -2.03 34.03 -4.86
N CYS A 313 -0.73 33.79 -4.67
CA CYS A 313 -0.14 32.47 -4.78
C CYS A 313 -0.56 31.55 -3.61
N HIS A 314 -0.35 30.24 -3.77
CA HIS A 314 -0.68 29.25 -2.73
C HIS A 314 -0.06 29.58 -1.37
N ARG A 315 1.18 30.10 -1.34
CA ARG A 315 1.88 30.44 -0.09
C ARG A 315 1.22 31.60 0.63
N CYS A 316 0.95 32.71 -0.06
CA CYS A 316 0.28 33.87 0.54
C CYS A 316 -1.15 33.56 1.00
N VAL A 317 -1.90 32.74 0.25
CA VAL A 317 -3.22 32.30 0.69
C VAL A 317 -3.12 31.40 1.92
N LEU A 318 -2.16 30.47 1.96
CA LEU A 318 -1.91 29.64 3.12
C LEU A 318 -1.56 30.49 4.35
N THR A 319 -0.63 31.46 4.22
CA THR A 319 -0.29 32.40 5.30
C THR A 319 -1.53 33.10 5.86
N ALA A 320 -2.34 33.73 5.01
CA ALA A 320 -3.55 34.41 5.46
C ALA A 320 -4.55 33.46 6.15
N ARG A 321 -4.70 32.22 5.66
CA ARG A 321 -5.57 31.21 6.28
C ARG A 321 -5.08 30.76 7.65
N LEU A 322 -3.77 30.52 7.78
CA LEU A 322 -3.17 30.13 9.05
C LEU A 322 -3.19 31.29 10.04
N ASP A 323 -2.94 32.53 9.61
CA ASP A 323 -3.06 33.74 10.44
C ASP A 323 -4.46 33.90 11.00
N THR A 324 -5.47 33.69 10.15
CA THR A 324 -6.88 33.76 10.56
C THR A 324 -7.22 32.66 11.58
N ALA A 325 -6.68 31.45 11.38
CA ALA A 325 -6.99 30.31 12.24
C ALA A 325 -6.26 30.34 13.59
N PHE A 326 -4.98 30.74 13.60
CA PHE A 326 -4.09 30.63 14.76
C PHE A 326 -3.78 31.98 15.43
N GLY A 327 -4.11 33.11 14.80
CA GLY A 327 -3.69 34.45 15.25
C GLY A 327 -4.18 34.85 16.65
N GLN A 328 -5.18 34.15 17.21
CA GLN A 328 -5.70 34.37 18.56
C GLN A 328 -5.20 33.34 19.58
N ARG A 329 -4.33 32.39 19.17
CA ARG A 329 -3.82 31.28 20.00
C ARG A 329 -2.29 31.25 19.94
N PRO A 330 -1.59 32.04 20.77
CA PRO A 330 -0.13 32.12 20.74
C PRO A 330 0.55 30.77 21.02
N GLU A 331 -0.10 29.87 21.77
CA GLU A 331 0.40 28.50 22.01
C GLU A 331 0.51 27.64 20.73
N LEU A 332 -0.15 28.04 19.63
CA LEU A 332 -0.14 27.33 18.35
C LEU A 332 0.74 28.02 17.29
N THR A 333 1.52 29.03 17.67
CA THR A 333 2.41 29.75 16.75
C THR A 333 3.44 28.82 16.10
N SER A 334 4.02 27.90 16.88
CA SER A 334 4.96 26.89 16.34
C SER A 334 4.30 25.95 15.31
N VAL A 335 3.01 25.64 15.48
CA VAL A 335 2.24 24.85 14.51
C VAL A 335 2.05 25.63 13.21
N ARG A 336 1.69 26.92 13.32
CA ARG A 336 1.53 27.82 12.18
C ARG A 336 2.82 27.89 11.37
N ASP A 337 3.94 28.16 12.04
CA ASP A 337 5.23 28.37 11.39
C ASP A 337 5.72 27.10 10.71
N ALA A 338 5.61 25.96 11.39
CA ALA A 338 5.94 24.67 10.80
C ALA A 338 5.09 24.38 9.54
N LEU A 339 3.77 24.65 9.55
CA LEU A 339 2.92 24.46 8.37
C LEU A 339 3.29 25.38 7.20
N LEU A 340 3.85 26.56 7.48
CA LEU A 340 4.35 27.52 6.48
C LEU A 340 5.70 27.13 5.90
N GLU A 341 6.57 26.53 6.70
CA GLU A 341 7.88 26.01 6.30
C GLU A 341 7.77 24.72 5.48
N GLY A 342 6.62 24.04 5.52
CA GLY A 342 6.35 22.84 4.75
C GLY A 342 6.56 23.04 3.23
N ARG A 343 7.22 22.06 2.59
CA ARG A 343 7.68 22.13 1.18
C ARG A 343 6.62 22.39 0.11
N SER A 344 5.33 22.23 0.39
CA SER A 344 4.27 22.42 -0.61
C SER A 344 3.07 23.15 -0.03
N ALA A 345 3.06 24.47 -0.17
CA ALA A 345 1.91 25.30 0.22
C ALA A 345 0.60 24.81 -0.42
N ALA A 346 0.63 24.31 -1.67
CA ALA A 346 -0.54 23.78 -2.34
C ALA A 346 -1.08 22.49 -1.71
N ALA A 347 -0.20 21.58 -1.28
CA ALA A 347 -0.63 20.36 -0.60
C ALA A 347 -1.13 20.65 0.82
N THR A 348 -0.39 21.48 1.57
CA THR A 348 -0.75 21.92 2.92
C THR A 348 -2.09 22.63 2.92
N LEU A 349 -2.33 23.56 1.98
CA LEU A 349 -3.59 24.29 1.89
C LEU A 349 -4.77 23.35 1.62
N ARG A 350 -4.64 22.43 0.64
CA ARG A 350 -5.69 21.42 0.37
C ARG A 350 -5.97 20.52 1.57
N TRP A 351 -4.92 20.08 2.26
CA TRP A 351 -5.05 19.27 3.47
C TRP A 351 -5.69 20.05 4.61
N PHE A 352 -5.29 21.31 4.81
CA PHE A 352 -5.83 22.17 5.84
C PHE A 352 -7.31 22.41 5.57
N ASP A 353 -7.69 22.84 4.37
CA ASP A 353 -9.07 23.18 4.00
C ASP A 353 -10.00 21.96 4.03
N HIS A 354 -9.60 20.85 3.41
CA HIS A 354 -10.50 19.74 3.12
C HIS A 354 -10.15 18.41 3.81
N GLY A 355 -8.98 18.32 4.43
CA GLY A 355 -8.54 17.13 5.15
C GLY A 355 -9.18 17.03 6.52
N ALA A 356 -9.47 15.79 6.96
CA ALA A 356 -9.99 15.54 8.30
C ALA A 356 -9.02 16.02 9.41
N GLY A 357 -7.70 15.94 9.16
CA GLY A 357 -6.68 16.46 10.08
C GLY A 357 -6.68 17.99 10.16
N GLY A 358 -6.78 18.67 9.01
CA GLY A 358 -6.90 20.13 8.97
C GLY A 358 -8.18 20.65 9.63
N GLN A 359 -9.30 19.94 9.46
CA GLN A 359 -10.56 20.23 10.17
C GLN A 359 -10.41 20.09 11.68
N LEU A 360 -9.80 19.01 12.16
CA LEU A 360 -9.54 18.82 13.59
C LEU A 360 -8.64 19.92 14.15
N LEU A 361 -7.56 20.26 13.43
CA LEU A 361 -6.63 21.30 13.86
C LEU A 361 -7.29 22.68 13.92
N ARG A 362 -8.21 23.00 13.00
CA ARG A 362 -9.03 24.23 13.09
C ARG A 362 -9.95 24.25 14.32
N ARG A 363 -10.50 23.10 14.72
CA ARG A 363 -11.34 23.01 15.94
C ARG A 363 -10.51 23.17 17.21
N VAL A 364 -9.27 22.70 17.20
CA VAL A 364 -8.31 23.00 18.28
C VAL A 364 -7.98 24.49 18.29
N ALA A 365 -7.74 25.09 17.13
CA ALA A 365 -7.42 26.50 17.00
C ALA A 365 -8.58 27.43 17.39
N SER A 366 -9.84 27.06 17.09
CA SER A 366 -11.03 27.79 17.50
C SER A 366 -11.40 27.62 18.98
N GLY A 367 -10.75 26.69 19.70
CA GLY A 367 -11.06 26.35 21.09
C GLY A 367 -12.28 25.43 21.26
N GLU A 368 -12.89 24.94 20.17
CA GLU A 368 -13.93 23.90 20.23
C GLU A 368 -13.41 22.57 20.80
N VAL A 369 -12.10 22.33 20.66
CA VAL A 369 -11.41 21.17 21.19
C VAL A 369 -10.25 21.65 22.04
N GLU A 370 -10.19 21.20 23.28
CA GLU A 370 -9.09 21.51 24.19
C GLU A 370 -7.75 21.00 23.62
N LEU A 371 -6.68 21.77 23.78
CA LEU A 371 -5.32 21.37 23.42
C LEU A 371 -4.79 20.38 24.47
N SER A 372 -5.31 19.16 24.45
CA SER A 372 -4.91 18.09 25.35
C SER A 372 -4.92 16.74 24.64
N HIS A 373 -4.13 15.81 25.16
CA HIS A 373 -4.06 14.46 24.64
C HIS A 373 -5.40 13.72 24.83
N GLU A 374 -6.06 13.99 25.96
CA GLU A 374 -7.34 13.44 26.38
C GLU A 374 -8.47 13.89 25.46
N ALA A 375 -8.50 15.18 25.08
CA ALA A 375 -9.49 15.69 24.14
C ALA A 375 -9.31 15.06 22.74
N LEU A 376 -8.07 14.85 22.30
CA LEU A 376 -7.79 14.15 21.05
C LEU A 376 -8.19 12.67 21.09
N ASP A 377 -8.11 12.01 22.25
CA ASP A 377 -8.49 10.60 22.42
C ASP A 377 -10.02 10.37 22.27
N GLN A 378 -10.84 11.40 22.52
CA GLN A 378 -12.31 11.34 22.39
C GLN A 378 -12.79 11.19 20.94
N PHE A 379 -11.97 11.52 19.93
CA PHE A 379 -12.30 11.40 18.50
C PHE A 379 -12.25 9.93 17.99
N GLY A 380 -12.63 8.98 18.84
CA GLY A 380 -12.47 7.54 18.68
C GLY A 380 -12.78 6.98 17.27
N ARG A 381 -11.91 6.07 16.83
CA ARG A 381 -11.97 5.21 15.62
C ARG A 381 -11.94 5.92 14.27
N GLY A 382 -10.74 6.38 13.89
CA GLY A 382 -10.40 6.88 12.56
C GLY A 382 -8.91 7.23 12.40
N HIS A 383 -8.06 6.50 13.15
CA HIS A 383 -6.76 6.89 13.72
C HIS A 383 -5.81 7.78 12.91
N ARG A 384 -5.70 7.66 11.58
CA ARG A 384 -4.56 8.26 10.88
C ARG A 384 -4.52 9.78 10.92
N HIS A 385 -5.67 10.45 10.89
CA HIS A 385 -5.70 11.92 10.86
C HIS A 385 -5.56 12.53 12.26
N VAL A 386 -6.12 11.89 13.30
CA VAL A 386 -5.93 12.29 14.70
C VAL A 386 -4.48 12.05 15.12
N ASP A 387 -3.93 10.87 14.81
CA ASP A 387 -2.54 10.52 15.10
C ASP A 387 -1.59 11.53 14.40
N HIS A 388 -1.86 11.87 13.14
CA HIS A 388 -1.09 12.87 12.40
C HIS A 388 -1.12 14.26 13.06
N VAL A 389 -2.31 14.74 13.48
CA VAL A 389 -2.44 16.03 14.17
C VAL A 389 -1.74 16.00 15.53
N ARG A 390 -1.93 14.95 16.32
CA ARG A 390 -1.26 14.78 17.62
C ARG A 390 0.26 14.79 17.46
N GLN A 391 0.79 14.05 16.50
CA GLN A 391 2.22 14.00 16.23
C GLN A 391 2.78 15.33 15.73
N LEU A 392 2.02 16.06 14.90
CA LEU A 392 2.39 17.42 14.53
C LEU A 392 2.48 18.32 15.78
N LEU A 393 1.46 18.30 16.64
CA LEU A 393 1.42 19.10 17.87
C LEU A 393 2.57 18.75 18.84
N VAL A 394 2.91 17.48 18.98
CA VAL A 394 4.05 17.04 19.81
C VAL A 394 5.38 17.46 19.17
N ALA A 395 5.54 17.26 17.86
CA ALA A 395 6.79 17.58 17.16
C ALA A 395 7.15 19.07 17.22
N VAL A 396 6.14 19.95 17.24
CA VAL A 396 6.34 21.42 17.35
C VAL A 396 6.24 21.93 18.79
N GLY A 397 6.16 21.02 19.78
CA GLY A 397 6.13 21.34 21.20
C GLY A 397 4.82 21.93 21.75
N ALA A 398 3.75 21.96 20.94
CA ALA A 398 2.42 22.42 21.37
C ALA A 398 1.70 21.40 22.29
N LEU A 399 2.11 20.14 22.25
CA LEU A 399 1.73 19.11 23.23
C LEU A 399 2.99 18.43 23.78
N PRO A 400 3.02 18.04 25.06
CA PRO A 400 4.15 17.27 25.61
C PRO A 400 4.20 15.88 24.97
N ASP A 401 5.40 15.32 24.80
CA ASP A 401 5.52 13.91 24.44
C ASP A 401 5.01 13.02 25.58
N ARG A 402 4.16 12.05 25.25
CA ARG A 402 3.54 11.11 26.21
C ARG A 402 3.87 9.65 25.94
N GLY A 403 4.73 9.34 24.95
CA GLY A 403 4.97 7.96 24.53
C GLY A 403 3.71 7.32 23.93
N GLU A 404 3.31 7.78 22.74
CA GLU A 404 2.01 7.46 22.12
C GLU A 404 1.73 5.95 21.99
N LEU A 405 2.76 5.13 21.74
CA LEU A 405 2.61 3.68 21.64
C LEU A 405 2.19 3.04 22.98
N ALA A 406 2.76 3.48 24.10
CA ALA A 406 2.42 2.99 25.43
C ALA A 406 1.06 3.54 25.90
N ALA A 407 0.79 4.82 25.65
CA ALA A 407 -0.48 5.46 25.96
C ALA A 407 -1.65 4.75 25.24
N ARG A 408 -1.54 4.54 23.92
CA ARG A 408 -2.55 3.82 23.12
C ARG A 408 -2.76 2.39 23.58
N LEU A 409 -1.69 1.70 24.01
CA LEU A 409 -1.82 0.34 24.52
C LEU A 409 -2.60 0.33 25.84
N SER A 410 -2.42 1.34 26.70
CA SER A 410 -3.16 1.48 27.95
C SER A 410 -4.64 1.75 27.69
N VAL A 411 -4.98 2.73 26.85
CA VAL A 411 -6.37 3.01 26.43
C VAL A 411 -7.04 1.79 25.79
N TRP A 412 -6.29 1.08 24.93
CA TRP A 412 -6.77 -0.17 24.33
C TRP A 412 -7.01 -1.26 25.38
N LEU A 413 -6.16 -1.39 26.40
CA LEU A 413 -6.34 -2.39 27.46
C LEU A 413 -7.63 -2.13 28.24
N ASP A 414 -7.91 -0.87 28.58
CA ASP A 414 -9.15 -0.51 29.28
C ASP A 414 -10.37 -0.83 28.43
N SER A 415 -10.36 -0.42 27.17
CA SER A 415 -11.43 -0.76 26.23
C SER A 415 -11.58 -2.27 26.03
N PHE A 416 -10.48 -3.02 25.98
CA PHE A 416 -10.49 -4.46 25.74
C PHE A 416 -11.00 -5.23 26.95
N THR A 417 -10.53 -4.91 28.15
CA THR A 417 -10.96 -5.57 29.39
C THR A 417 -12.42 -5.27 29.71
N ALA A 418 -12.94 -4.10 29.35
CA ALA A 418 -14.36 -3.77 29.45
C ALA A 418 -15.25 -4.66 28.56
N THR A 419 -14.70 -5.27 27.49
CA THR A 419 -15.45 -6.22 26.65
C THR A 419 -15.41 -7.67 27.14
N LEU A 420 -14.60 -7.97 28.16
CA LEU A 420 -14.45 -9.33 28.68
C LEU A 420 -15.48 -9.59 29.80
N PRO A 421 -15.88 -10.86 30.01
CA PRO A 421 -16.59 -11.25 31.22
C PRO A 421 -15.86 -10.78 32.50
N PRO A 422 -16.56 -10.42 33.59
CA PRO A 422 -15.93 -9.93 34.82
C PRO A 422 -14.89 -10.90 35.41
N SER A 423 -15.17 -12.21 35.35
CA SER A 423 -14.24 -13.28 35.76
C SER A 423 -12.92 -13.22 34.98
N HIS A 424 -13.00 -13.08 33.65
CA HIS A 424 -11.84 -12.95 32.78
C HIS A 424 -11.08 -11.64 33.00
N ALA A 425 -11.80 -10.52 33.11
CA ALA A 425 -11.19 -9.21 33.31
C ALA A 425 -10.37 -9.19 34.62
N ARG A 426 -10.85 -9.84 35.68
CA ARG A 426 -10.18 -9.94 36.99
C ARG A 426 -8.80 -10.60 36.91
N VAL A 427 -8.58 -11.53 35.98
CA VAL A 427 -7.29 -12.22 35.77
C VAL A 427 -6.45 -11.52 34.70
N VAL A 428 -7.07 -11.13 33.59
CA VAL A 428 -6.35 -10.53 32.43
C VAL A 428 -5.81 -9.14 32.74
N ARG A 429 -6.53 -8.31 33.51
CA ARG A 429 -6.09 -6.94 33.83
C ARG A 429 -4.80 -6.93 34.67
N PRO A 430 -4.71 -7.63 35.82
CA PRO A 430 -3.46 -7.70 36.60
C PRO A 430 -2.28 -8.26 35.79
N PHE A 431 -2.50 -9.30 34.99
CA PHE A 431 -1.48 -9.82 34.08
C PHE A 431 -1.00 -8.74 33.10
N ALA A 432 -1.93 -8.06 32.43
CA ALA A 432 -1.61 -7.03 31.46
C ALA A 432 -0.88 -5.85 32.10
N GLU A 433 -1.32 -5.36 33.25
CA GLU A 433 -0.74 -4.20 33.93
C GLU A 433 0.65 -4.52 34.50
N TRP A 434 0.76 -5.60 35.29
CA TRP A 434 1.95 -5.85 36.09
C TRP A 434 3.06 -6.54 35.31
N ARG A 435 2.71 -7.38 34.33
CA ARG A 435 3.69 -8.13 33.53
C ARG A 435 3.98 -7.47 32.19
N ILE A 436 2.94 -7.08 31.45
CA ILE A 436 3.09 -6.61 30.07
C ILE A 436 3.35 -5.11 30.02
N LEU A 437 2.47 -4.28 30.59
CA LEU A 437 2.60 -2.82 30.57
C LEU A 437 3.83 -2.34 31.33
N ARG A 438 4.19 -2.96 32.46
CA ARG A 438 5.47 -2.66 33.14
C ARG A 438 6.67 -2.79 32.22
N ARG A 439 6.71 -3.83 31.37
CA ARG A 439 7.78 -4.02 30.37
C ARG A 439 7.72 -2.97 29.26
N VAL A 440 6.51 -2.70 28.76
CA VAL A 440 6.29 -1.69 27.70
C VAL A 440 6.73 -0.30 28.19
N ARG A 441 6.26 0.15 29.36
CA ARG A 441 6.65 1.43 29.98
C ARG A 441 8.15 1.55 30.20
N ARG A 442 8.83 0.46 30.58
CA ARG A 442 10.30 0.44 30.71
C ARG A 442 11.03 0.59 29.37
N GLN A 443 10.47 0.06 28.28
CA GLN A 443 11.04 0.23 26.95
C GLN A 443 10.75 1.63 26.40
N ASP A 444 9.56 2.15 26.69
CA ASP A 444 9.11 3.48 26.29
C ASP A 444 9.96 4.57 26.97
N ALA A 445 10.19 4.48 28.28
CA ALA A 445 11.08 5.36 29.03
C ALA A 445 12.57 5.30 28.62
N ARG A 446 12.92 4.46 27.63
CA ARG A 446 14.26 4.35 27.06
C ARG A 446 14.26 4.61 25.55
N ASP A 447 13.15 5.12 25.00
CA ASP A 447 12.91 5.36 23.58
C ASP A 447 13.14 4.12 22.70
N ARG A 448 12.87 2.93 23.26
CA ARG A 448 13.08 1.62 22.60
C ARG A 448 11.76 0.91 22.29
N LEU A 449 10.61 1.52 22.60
CA LEU A 449 9.33 0.93 22.28
C LEU A 449 9.04 1.11 20.78
N THR A 450 8.72 -0.02 20.12
CA THR A 450 8.38 -0.04 18.70
C THR A 450 6.92 -0.46 18.51
N ASP A 451 6.32 -0.15 17.35
CA ASP A 451 4.98 -0.66 16.99
C ASP A 451 4.92 -2.20 17.05
N ALA A 452 6.01 -2.87 16.69
CA ALA A 452 6.13 -4.32 16.85
C ALA A 452 6.08 -4.76 18.33
N GLY A 453 6.71 -4.00 19.24
CA GLY A 453 6.61 -4.20 20.69
C GLY A 453 5.18 -4.00 21.21
N ALA A 454 4.47 -2.97 20.75
CA ALA A 454 3.07 -2.75 21.10
C ALA A 454 2.14 -3.85 20.55
N LYS A 455 2.37 -4.33 19.32
CA LYS A 455 1.66 -5.50 18.76
C LYS A 455 1.93 -6.78 19.54
N TRP A 456 3.20 -7.01 19.91
CA TRP A 456 3.62 -8.13 20.76
C TRP A 456 2.87 -8.14 22.10
N ALA A 457 2.69 -6.98 22.72
CA ALA A 457 1.96 -6.84 23.98
C ALA A 457 0.48 -7.18 23.81
N ARG A 458 -0.19 -6.60 22.80
CA ARG A 458 -1.60 -6.91 22.49
C ARG A 458 -1.83 -8.38 22.22
N GLN A 459 -0.92 -9.03 21.49
CA GLN A 459 -1.05 -10.45 21.17
C GLN A 459 -1.06 -11.32 22.43
N ARG A 460 -0.19 -11.04 23.40
CA ARG A 460 -0.13 -11.80 24.66
C ARG A 460 -1.39 -11.64 25.50
N ILE A 461 -1.87 -10.41 25.63
CA ILE A 461 -3.08 -10.10 26.39
C ILE A 461 -4.30 -10.79 25.75
N ARG A 462 -4.43 -10.72 24.42
CA ARG A 462 -5.48 -11.44 23.68
C ARG A 462 -5.38 -12.96 23.80
N THR A 463 -4.15 -13.50 23.80
CA THR A 463 -3.93 -14.95 23.89
C THR A 463 -4.33 -15.46 25.28
N ALA A 464 -4.06 -14.70 26.35
CA ALA A 464 -4.54 -15.02 27.69
C ALA A 464 -6.08 -15.02 27.77
N ALA A 465 -6.72 -13.95 27.27
CA ALA A 465 -8.19 -13.90 27.22
C ALA A 465 -8.80 -15.03 26.37
N ASN A 466 -8.13 -15.44 25.29
CA ASN A 466 -8.59 -16.56 24.45
C ASN A 466 -8.48 -17.92 25.14
N LEU A 467 -7.48 -18.13 26.01
CA LEU A 467 -7.39 -19.33 26.83
C LEU A 467 -8.56 -19.36 27.83
N LEU A 468 -8.78 -18.27 28.57
CA LEU A 468 -9.86 -18.22 29.57
C LEU A 468 -11.24 -18.47 28.93
N ALA A 469 -11.52 -17.82 27.80
CA ALA A 469 -12.75 -18.07 27.05
C ALA A 469 -12.89 -19.53 26.55
N TRP A 470 -11.77 -20.23 26.32
CA TRP A 470 -11.80 -21.63 25.93
C TRP A 470 -12.02 -22.58 27.12
N LEU A 471 -11.55 -22.20 28.31
CA LEU A 471 -11.79 -22.90 29.57
C LEU A 471 -13.27 -22.82 29.96
N ASP A 472 -13.85 -21.61 29.89
CA ASP A 472 -15.28 -21.38 30.14
C ASP A 472 -16.17 -22.25 29.24
N LEU A 473 -15.82 -22.41 27.96
CA LEU A 473 -16.57 -23.26 27.03
C LEU A 473 -16.52 -24.76 27.36
N ARG A 474 -15.69 -25.17 28.33
CA ARG A 474 -15.47 -26.56 28.75
C ARG A 474 -15.74 -26.77 30.23
N ASP A 475 -16.28 -25.75 30.91
CA ASP A 475 -16.49 -25.75 32.36
C ASP A 475 -15.22 -26.14 33.13
N LEU A 476 -14.06 -25.67 32.64
CA LEU A 476 -12.76 -25.86 33.28
C LEU A 476 -12.31 -24.58 33.98
N GLU A 477 -11.63 -24.74 35.11
CA GLU A 477 -11.02 -23.62 35.82
C GLU A 477 -9.53 -23.53 35.50
N LEU A 478 -8.95 -22.33 35.62
CA LEU A 478 -7.52 -22.13 35.38
C LEU A 478 -6.65 -22.92 36.39
N GLU A 479 -7.13 -23.08 37.61
CA GLU A 479 -6.46 -23.81 38.70
C GLU A 479 -6.42 -25.33 38.45
N SER A 480 -7.45 -25.87 37.79
CA SER A 480 -7.57 -27.30 37.48
C SER A 480 -7.06 -27.67 36.09
N LEU A 481 -6.49 -26.72 35.34
CA LEU A 481 -6.01 -26.92 33.98
C LEU A 481 -4.87 -27.96 33.92
N ALA A 482 -5.12 -29.13 33.34
CA ALA A 482 -4.10 -30.15 33.17
C ALA A 482 -3.27 -29.96 31.88
N GLN A 483 -2.07 -30.56 31.85
CA GLN A 483 -1.16 -30.50 30.69
C GLN A 483 -1.82 -31.00 29.41
N ARG A 484 -2.62 -32.06 29.48
CA ARG A 484 -3.36 -32.62 28.33
C ARG A 484 -4.31 -31.61 27.67
N ASP A 485 -4.96 -30.78 28.48
CA ASP A 485 -5.97 -29.82 28.04
C ASP A 485 -5.28 -28.62 27.40
N LEU A 486 -4.15 -28.17 27.99
CA LEU A 486 -3.28 -27.18 27.38
C LEU A 486 -2.73 -27.65 26.03
N ASP A 487 -2.26 -28.89 25.93
CA ASP A 487 -1.71 -29.44 24.69
C ASP A 487 -2.78 -29.53 23.60
N ALA A 488 -4.00 -29.96 23.94
CA ALA A 488 -5.15 -29.96 23.03
C ALA A 488 -5.49 -28.54 22.54
N TRP A 489 -5.48 -27.55 23.45
CA TRP A 489 -5.69 -26.15 23.08
C TRP A 489 -4.57 -25.60 22.18
N LEU A 490 -3.31 -25.95 22.44
CA LEU A 490 -2.19 -25.52 21.59
C LEU A 490 -2.27 -26.15 20.19
N ALA A 491 -2.62 -27.43 20.09
CA ALA A 491 -2.71 -28.16 18.83
C ALA A 491 -3.86 -27.67 17.94
N ALA A 492 -5.01 -27.34 18.52
CA ALA A 492 -6.22 -26.97 17.78
C ALA A 492 -6.24 -25.48 17.32
N GLY A 493 -5.12 -24.76 17.35
CA GLY A 493 -5.13 -23.31 17.13
C GLY A 493 -3.94 -22.72 16.40
N PRO A 494 -4.01 -21.40 16.13
CA PRO A 494 -2.96 -20.70 15.43
C PRO A 494 -1.66 -20.68 16.24
N THR A 495 -0.55 -20.52 15.53
CA THR A 495 0.81 -20.52 16.08
C THR A 495 1.04 -19.46 17.16
N THR A 496 0.21 -18.43 17.20
CA THR A 496 0.24 -17.37 18.23
C THR A 496 -0.15 -17.87 19.62
N ARG A 497 -0.87 -19.01 19.75
CA ARG A 497 -1.24 -19.60 21.05
C ARG A 497 -0.03 -19.91 21.92
N TYR A 498 1.12 -20.20 21.33
CA TYR A 498 2.38 -20.45 22.05
C TYR A 498 2.91 -19.22 22.82
N CYS A 499 2.39 -18.02 22.56
CA CYS A 499 2.66 -16.84 23.39
C CYS A 499 2.05 -16.93 24.80
N ILE A 500 1.19 -17.92 25.07
CA ILE A 500 0.54 -18.16 26.37
C ILE A 500 1.53 -18.44 27.51
N ARG A 501 2.76 -18.86 27.18
CA ARG A 501 3.80 -19.21 28.16
C ARG A 501 4.05 -18.10 29.19
N ASP A 502 4.04 -16.84 28.76
CA ASP A 502 4.32 -15.72 29.66
C ASP A 502 3.16 -15.50 30.66
N PHE A 503 1.93 -15.82 30.26
CA PHE A 503 0.74 -15.80 31.11
C PHE A 503 0.73 -16.97 32.09
N LEU A 504 0.92 -18.20 31.63
CA LEU A 504 0.92 -19.39 32.52
C LEU A 504 2.03 -19.34 33.56
N ARG A 505 3.21 -18.80 33.20
CA ARG A 505 4.28 -18.57 34.18
C ARG A 505 3.84 -17.57 35.25
N TRP A 506 3.25 -16.44 34.84
CA TRP A 506 2.76 -15.42 35.76
C TRP A 506 1.63 -15.94 36.66
N ALA A 507 0.70 -16.72 36.11
CA ALA A 507 -0.40 -17.33 36.87
C ALA A 507 0.12 -18.37 37.87
N HIS A 508 1.09 -19.19 37.47
CA HIS A 508 1.75 -20.15 38.37
C HIS A 508 2.52 -19.47 39.51
N GLU A 509 3.25 -18.38 39.23
CA GLU A 509 3.92 -17.56 40.26
C GLU A 509 2.94 -16.99 41.31
N ARG A 510 1.64 -16.97 41.00
CA ARG A 510 0.56 -16.49 41.87
C ARG A 510 -0.34 -17.59 42.43
N ASN A 511 0.00 -18.86 42.18
CA ASN A 511 -0.82 -20.03 42.51
C ASN A 511 -2.23 -20.02 41.88
N GLU A 512 -2.41 -19.32 40.76
CA GLU A 512 -3.68 -19.28 40.00
C GLU A 512 -3.72 -20.34 38.88
N ALA A 513 -2.60 -21.02 38.62
CA ALA A 513 -2.48 -22.10 37.65
C ALA A 513 -1.42 -23.11 38.09
N PRO A 514 -1.56 -24.40 37.71
CA PRO A 514 -0.54 -25.40 37.96
C PRO A 514 0.69 -25.15 37.08
N LYS A 515 1.81 -25.82 37.42
CA LYS A 515 3.05 -25.72 36.64
C LYS A 515 2.89 -26.44 35.31
N LEU A 516 2.60 -25.67 34.26
CA LEU A 516 2.37 -26.18 32.91
C LEU A 516 3.56 -25.92 31.99
N THR A 517 3.86 -26.88 31.13
CA THR A 517 4.94 -26.78 30.15
C THR A 517 4.38 -26.36 28.80
N VAL A 518 4.80 -25.19 28.31
CA VAL A 518 4.53 -24.76 26.94
C VAL A 518 5.75 -25.08 26.07
N PRO A 519 5.64 -25.99 25.09
CA PRO A 519 6.77 -26.33 24.25
C PRO A 519 7.31 -25.09 23.53
N LEU A 520 8.63 -24.98 23.48
CA LEU A 520 9.29 -24.01 22.62
C LEU A 520 8.98 -24.40 21.19
N ARG A 521 8.10 -23.65 20.54
CA ARG A 521 7.92 -23.81 19.11
C ARG A 521 9.25 -23.46 18.44
N GLN A 522 9.90 -24.45 17.84
CA GLN A 522 10.94 -24.22 16.85
C GLN A 522 10.32 -23.30 15.81
N ALA A 523 10.86 -22.09 15.66
CA ALA A 523 10.49 -21.27 14.52
C ALA A 523 10.78 -22.15 13.32
N LEU A 524 9.72 -22.56 12.59
CA LEU A 524 9.83 -23.37 11.39
C LEU A 524 11.07 -22.89 10.63
N THR A 525 12.02 -23.81 10.61
CA THR A 525 13.19 -24.02 9.76
C THR A 525 13.58 -22.84 8.89
N ALA A 526 14.89 -22.51 8.91
CA ALA A 526 15.60 -21.72 7.90
C ALA A 526 14.73 -21.47 6.65
N THR A 527 13.94 -20.40 6.68
CA THR A 527 13.03 -20.07 5.58
C THR A 527 13.93 -19.94 4.37
N ALA A 528 13.77 -20.86 3.40
CA ALA A 528 14.52 -21.01 2.16
C ALA A 528 15.56 -19.92 1.99
N ALA A 529 16.83 -20.24 2.28
CA ALA A 529 17.93 -19.35 1.98
C ALA A 529 17.77 -18.87 0.53
N VAL A 530 17.81 -17.56 0.34
CA VAL A 530 18.04 -17.04 -1.01
C VAL A 530 19.40 -17.57 -1.41
N ASP A 531 19.50 -18.12 -2.62
CA ASP A 531 20.79 -18.58 -3.13
C ASP A 531 21.80 -17.42 -3.09
N ASP A 532 23.07 -17.70 -2.83
CA ASP A 532 24.05 -16.65 -2.66
C ASP A 532 24.27 -15.88 -3.97
N ALA A 533 24.15 -16.56 -5.12
CA ALA A 533 24.16 -15.94 -6.44
C ALA A 533 22.96 -14.99 -6.63
N ASP A 534 21.74 -15.44 -6.32
CA ASP A 534 20.53 -14.59 -6.35
C ASP A 534 20.66 -13.38 -5.42
N ARG A 535 21.29 -13.56 -4.24
CA ARG A 535 21.53 -12.48 -3.28
C ARG A 535 22.47 -11.42 -3.85
N TRP A 536 23.58 -11.82 -4.48
CA TRP A 536 24.54 -10.88 -5.06
C TRP A 536 24.00 -10.20 -6.32
N ALA A 537 23.19 -10.88 -7.14
CA ALA A 537 22.48 -10.24 -8.24
C ALA A 537 21.53 -9.13 -7.76
N LEU A 538 20.84 -9.34 -6.63
CA LEU A 538 20.02 -8.30 -6.00
C LEU A 538 20.87 -7.15 -5.43
N VAL A 539 22.06 -7.42 -4.90
CA VAL A 539 22.99 -6.36 -4.45
C VAL A 539 23.41 -5.51 -5.64
N ASP A 540 23.81 -6.13 -6.74
CA ASP A 540 24.23 -5.43 -7.96
C ASP A 540 23.12 -4.53 -8.52
N ASP A 541 21.89 -5.05 -8.63
CA ASP A 541 20.72 -4.26 -9.06
C ASP A 541 20.48 -3.06 -8.13
N LEU A 542 20.62 -3.22 -6.81
CA LEU A 542 20.47 -2.11 -5.86
C LEU A 542 21.58 -1.06 -5.95
N LEU A 543 22.81 -1.45 -6.31
CA LEU A 543 23.92 -0.52 -6.48
C LEU A 543 23.79 0.29 -7.76
N HIS A 544 23.24 -0.27 -8.84
CA HIS A 544 23.31 0.36 -10.16
C HIS A 544 21.95 0.82 -10.74
N ASN A 545 20.82 0.27 -10.31
CA ASN A 545 19.53 0.55 -10.93
C ASN A 545 18.82 1.79 -10.33
N GLU A 546 18.93 2.92 -11.02
CA GLU A 546 18.32 4.19 -10.61
C GLU A 546 16.78 4.22 -10.72
N ASP A 547 16.15 3.22 -11.36
CA ASP A 547 14.68 3.10 -11.38
C ASP A 547 14.11 2.74 -9.99
N ILE A 548 14.97 2.22 -9.11
CA ILE A 548 14.61 1.88 -7.73
C ILE A 548 14.76 3.14 -6.86
N PRO A 549 13.74 3.52 -6.07
CA PRO A 549 13.85 4.63 -5.13
C PRO A 549 15.07 4.51 -4.22
N LEU A 550 15.82 5.60 -4.04
CA LEU A 550 17.07 5.65 -3.27
C LEU A 550 16.94 5.07 -1.87
N ASP A 551 15.82 5.35 -1.19
CA ASP A 551 15.53 4.82 0.14
C ASP A 551 15.35 3.29 0.15
N LEU A 552 14.83 2.70 -0.92
CA LEU A 552 14.73 1.25 -1.05
C LEU A 552 16.06 0.59 -1.42
N ARG A 553 16.91 1.27 -2.20
CA ARG A 553 18.27 0.79 -2.52
C ARG A 553 19.10 0.65 -1.25
N ILE A 554 19.18 1.70 -0.45
CA ILE A 554 19.92 1.71 0.82
C ILE A 554 19.33 0.67 1.78
N ALA A 555 18.01 0.67 1.99
CA ALA A 555 17.38 -0.29 2.90
C ALA A 555 17.61 -1.75 2.49
N GLY A 556 17.58 -2.04 1.19
CA GLY A 556 17.88 -3.37 0.66
C GLY A 556 19.33 -3.77 0.90
N LEU A 557 20.29 -2.89 0.59
CA LEU A 557 21.72 -3.14 0.78
C LEU A 557 22.09 -3.40 2.25
N LEU A 558 21.50 -2.64 3.18
CA LEU A 558 21.66 -2.86 4.61
C LEU A 558 21.16 -4.26 5.04
N VAL A 559 20.13 -4.79 4.39
CA VAL A 559 19.62 -6.15 4.65
C VAL A 559 20.49 -7.22 3.99
N LEU A 560 20.90 -7.02 2.72
CA LEU A 560 21.56 -8.03 1.91
C LEU A 560 23.07 -8.17 2.19
N VAL A 561 23.72 -7.09 2.60
CA VAL A 561 25.18 -7.05 2.86
C VAL A 561 25.46 -7.13 4.35
N TYR A 562 24.82 -6.26 5.15
CA TYR A 562 25.04 -6.18 6.59
C TYR A 562 24.11 -7.08 7.40
N GLY A 563 23.23 -7.84 6.74
CA GLY A 563 22.30 -8.72 7.41
C GLY A 563 21.35 -7.99 8.37
N GLN A 564 21.07 -6.69 8.18
CA GLN A 564 20.28 -5.90 9.13
C GLN A 564 18.79 -6.23 9.11
N HIS A 565 18.13 -5.99 10.24
CA HIS A 565 16.70 -6.28 10.40
C HIS A 565 15.95 -5.03 9.99
N LEU A 566 14.85 -5.16 9.25
CA LEU A 566 14.07 -3.98 8.82
C LEU A 566 13.59 -3.11 9.99
N SER A 567 13.40 -3.69 11.19
CA SER A 567 13.08 -2.90 12.38
C SER A 567 14.22 -2.02 12.88
N ARG A 568 15.47 -2.37 12.58
CA ARG A 568 16.65 -1.54 12.88
C ARG A 568 16.93 -0.56 11.76
N VAL A 569 16.84 -1.01 10.50
CA VAL A 569 16.99 -0.15 9.32
C VAL A 569 16.01 1.02 9.41
N ALA A 570 14.74 0.75 9.71
CA ALA A 570 13.74 1.78 9.90
C ALA A 570 14.08 2.78 11.02
N THR A 571 14.84 2.40 12.04
CA THR A 571 15.15 3.24 13.20
C THR A 571 16.56 3.83 13.15
N ILE A 572 17.20 3.92 11.99
CA ILE A 572 18.50 4.60 11.86
C ILE A 572 18.25 6.12 11.91
N ARG A 573 18.86 6.80 12.88
CA ARG A 573 18.87 8.27 12.95
C ARG A 573 19.99 8.85 12.12
N LEU A 574 19.90 10.13 11.82
CA LEU A 574 20.99 10.86 11.16
C LEU A 574 22.23 10.90 12.04
N ASP A 575 22.04 11.06 13.36
CA ASP A 575 23.12 11.07 14.35
C ASP A 575 23.81 9.70 14.49
N ASP A 576 23.22 8.62 13.95
CA ASP A 576 23.87 7.30 13.87
C ASP A 576 24.83 7.20 12.68
N ILE A 577 24.95 8.25 11.85
CA ILE A 577 25.78 8.30 10.64
C ILE A 577 26.89 9.33 10.86
N GLU A 578 28.14 8.90 10.82
CA GLU A 578 29.28 9.80 10.85
C GLU A 578 29.82 10.00 9.44
N HIS A 579 29.86 11.27 9.03
CA HIS A 579 30.37 11.68 7.72
C HIS A 579 31.89 11.79 7.76
N GLY A 580 32.57 10.91 7.03
CA GLY A 580 34.03 10.88 6.85
C GLY A 580 34.41 9.86 5.77
N PRO A 581 35.69 9.75 5.38
CA PRO A 581 36.18 8.63 4.58
C PRO A 581 36.77 7.54 5.51
N PRO A 582 36.10 6.39 5.71
CA PRO A 582 34.81 5.97 5.16
C PRO A 582 33.62 6.49 5.96
N THR A 583 32.44 6.58 5.32
CA THR A 583 31.20 6.93 6.04
C THR A 583 30.84 5.76 6.95
N THR A 584 30.58 6.03 8.23
CA THR A 584 30.27 4.96 9.19
C THR A 584 28.81 5.04 9.64
N VAL A 585 28.25 3.89 10.00
CA VAL A 585 26.91 3.78 10.56
C VAL A 585 26.93 2.93 11.82
N LYS A 586 26.21 3.37 12.85
CA LYS A 586 26.11 2.66 14.12
C LYS A 586 24.89 1.73 14.17
N PHE A 587 25.11 0.43 13.96
CA PHE A 587 24.05 -0.58 14.19
C PHE A 587 24.03 -1.14 15.61
N GLY A 588 25.19 -1.11 16.29
CA GLY A 588 25.43 -1.71 17.60
C GLY A 588 26.25 -0.79 18.51
N SER A 589 27.16 -1.37 19.28
CA SER A 589 28.08 -0.62 20.15
C SER A 589 29.15 0.12 19.34
N SER A 590 29.71 -0.55 18.32
CA SER A 590 30.78 -0.04 17.47
C SER A 590 30.25 0.44 16.11
N PRO A 591 30.76 1.57 15.56
CA PRO A 591 30.46 2.00 14.20
C PRO A 591 30.97 0.98 13.16
N VAL A 592 30.25 0.86 12.05
CA VAL A 592 30.62 0.00 10.92
C VAL A 592 30.84 0.88 9.70
N ALA A 593 31.97 0.70 9.01
CA ALA A 593 32.23 1.36 7.73
C ALA A 593 31.24 0.87 6.66
N LEU A 594 30.59 1.82 5.98
CA LEU A 594 29.81 1.55 4.78
C LEU A 594 30.76 1.26 3.62
N LEU A 595 30.53 0.15 2.92
CA LEU A 595 31.28 -0.22 1.72
C LEU A 595 30.89 0.70 0.57
N GLU A 596 31.86 1.09 -0.25
CA GLU A 596 31.57 1.75 -1.52
C GLU A 596 30.81 0.78 -2.44
N PRO A 597 29.75 1.22 -3.16
CA PRO A 597 29.23 2.58 -3.29
C PRO A 597 28.02 2.91 -2.37
N LEU A 598 27.74 2.11 -1.33
CA LEU A 598 26.62 2.36 -0.42
C LEU A 598 26.82 3.64 0.41
N ASP A 599 28.06 3.99 0.74
CA ASP A 599 28.40 5.22 1.44
C ASP A 599 27.91 6.48 0.68
N ASP A 600 28.11 6.53 -0.64
CA ASP A 600 27.63 7.60 -1.50
C ASP A 600 26.09 7.66 -1.54
N LEU A 601 25.43 6.50 -1.65
CA LEU A 601 23.97 6.43 -1.62
C LEU A 601 23.41 6.97 -0.31
N VAL A 602 24.03 6.63 0.82
CA VAL A 602 23.63 7.15 2.14
C VAL A 602 23.87 8.66 2.22
N ARG A 603 25.00 9.15 1.72
CA ARG A 603 25.30 10.59 1.66
C ARG A 603 24.26 11.35 0.82
N ARG A 604 23.94 10.87 -0.38
CA ARG A 604 22.88 11.43 -1.25
C ARG A 604 21.52 11.42 -0.55
N GLN A 605 21.19 10.35 0.17
CA GLN A 605 19.94 10.27 0.95
C GLN A 605 19.95 11.25 2.14
N VAL A 606 21.13 11.59 2.67
CA VAL A 606 21.34 12.64 3.67
C VAL A 606 21.11 14.03 3.15
N GLU A 607 21.63 14.31 1.97
CA GLU A 607 21.49 15.59 1.31
C GLU A 607 20.10 15.78 0.68
N THR A 608 19.36 14.69 0.42
CA THR A 608 18.01 14.77 -0.15
C THR A 608 17.02 15.33 0.87
N PRO A 609 16.26 16.43 0.57
CA PRO A 609 15.26 16.99 1.47
C PRO A 609 14.19 15.95 1.87
N ARG A 610 14.14 15.61 3.16
CA ARG A 610 13.38 14.45 3.67
C ARG A 610 11.97 14.80 4.12
N GLY A 611 10.97 13.99 3.78
CA GLY A 611 9.58 14.14 4.23
C GLY A 611 8.50 14.07 3.13
N HIS A 612 7.26 13.85 3.53
CA HIS A 612 6.12 13.86 2.60
C HIS A 612 5.75 15.30 2.24
N ALA A 613 5.04 15.50 1.11
CA ALA A 613 4.47 16.81 0.78
C ALA A 613 3.53 17.26 1.93
N GLY A 614 3.96 18.21 2.75
CA GLY A 614 3.27 18.66 3.96
C GLY A 614 3.98 18.36 5.30
N ALA A 615 5.16 17.73 5.30
CA ALA A 615 5.97 17.65 6.51
C ALA A 615 6.56 19.04 6.82
N ALA A 616 6.12 19.56 7.96
CA ALA A 616 6.36 20.88 8.51
C ALA A 616 7.67 21.00 9.33
N VAL A 617 8.32 19.86 9.62
CA VAL A 617 9.44 19.73 10.55
C VAL A 617 10.51 18.83 9.95
N GLU A 618 11.79 19.13 10.19
CA GLU A 618 12.90 18.25 9.86
C GLU A 618 12.70 16.86 10.50
N ASN A 619 13.02 15.81 9.75
CA ASN A 619 12.83 14.44 10.22
C ASN A 619 14.20 13.82 10.55
N PRO A 620 14.45 13.43 11.82
CA PRO A 620 15.77 12.96 12.28
C PRO A 620 16.08 11.50 11.85
N TRP A 621 15.21 10.87 11.07
CA TRP A 621 15.38 9.48 10.63
C TRP A 621 15.91 9.41 9.19
N LEU A 622 16.86 8.50 8.94
CA LEU A 622 17.35 8.21 7.59
C LEU A 622 16.22 7.74 6.65
N PHE A 623 15.23 7.05 7.22
CA PHE A 623 14.02 6.57 6.52
C PHE A 623 12.77 7.20 7.13
N PRO A 624 12.35 8.38 6.64
CA PRO A 624 11.21 9.11 7.21
C PRO A 624 9.88 8.39 6.93
N GLY A 625 8.98 8.46 7.91
CA GLY A 625 7.62 7.94 7.84
C GLY A 625 6.63 8.86 7.13
N GLY A 626 5.36 8.44 7.14
CA GLY A 626 4.25 9.22 6.59
C GLY A 626 3.78 10.37 7.49
N HIS A 627 4.26 10.43 8.73
CA HIS A 627 3.94 11.47 9.70
C HIS A 627 5.20 12.23 10.14
N ALA A 628 5.01 13.43 10.68
CA ALA A 628 6.10 14.29 11.15
C ALA A 628 6.85 13.63 12.32
N GLY A 629 8.18 13.69 12.31
CA GLY A 629 9.04 13.13 13.37
C GLY A 629 9.09 11.60 13.45
N GLU A 630 8.28 10.86 12.66
CA GLU A 630 8.28 9.40 12.67
C GLU A 630 9.18 8.80 11.59
N ASN A 631 9.61 7.56 11.82
CA ASN A 631 10.26 6.74 10.83
C ASN A 631 9.26 5.91 10.00
N VAL A 632 9.74 5.34 8.89
CA VAL A 632 8.97 4.36 8.12
C VAL A 632 8.69 3.13 8.98
N THR A 633 7.46 2.61 8.94
CA THR A 633 7.19 1.35 9.64
C THR A 633 7.92 0.19 8.95
N PRO A 634 8.49 -0.79 9.69
CA PRO A 634 9.22 -1.91 9.10
C PRO A 634 8.37 -2.73 8.12
N GLU A 635 7.06 -2.83 8.37
CA GLU A 635 6.12 -3.53 7.50
C GLU A 635 5.87 -2.78 6.19
N GLN A 636 5.85 -1.44 6.23
CA GLN A 636 5.72 -0.63 5.01
C GLN A 636 7.00 -0.71 4.19
N LEU A 637 8.17 -0.64 4.83
CA LEU A 637 9.46 -0.85 4.17
C LEU A 637 9.55 -2.24 3.53
N ARG A 638 9.12 -3.28 4.25
CA ARG A 638 9.03 -4.66 3.74
C ARG A 638 8.16 -4.76 2.49
N LYS A 639 6.93 -4.22 2.53
CA LYS A 639 6.01 -4.23 1.39
C LYS A 639 6.57 -3.48 0.19
N ARG A 640 7.25 -2.36 0.41
CA ARG A 640 7.86 -1.56 -0.66
C ARG A 640 9.04 -2.28 -1.30
N LEU A 641 9.92 -2.89 -0.50
CA LEU A 641 11.03 -3.73 -0.98
C LEU A 641 10.53 -4.94 -1.78
N GLU A 642 9.50 -5.63 -1.27
CA GLU A 642 8.89 -6.77 -1.96
C GLU A 642 8.22 -6.36 -3.28
N ALA A 643 7.51 -5.23 -3.30
CA ALA A 643 6.83 -4.76 -4.51
C ALA A 643 7.78 -4.21 -5.58
N ALA A 644 8.86 -3.54 -5.18
CA ALA A 644 9.80 -2.92 -6.10
C ALA A 644 10.78 -3.95 -6.70
N ILE A 645 11.29 -4.87 -5.88
CA ILE A 645 12.47 -5.70 -6.22
C ILE A 645 12.21 -7.19 -5.93
N GLY A 646 11.16 -7.54 -5.17
CA GLY A 646 10.87 -8.93 -4.80
C GLY A 646 11.67 -9.43 -3.58
N ILE A 647 12.38 -8.55 -2.88
CA ILE A 647 13.20 -8.93 -1.72
C ILE A 647 12.32 -9.47 -0.59
N ARG A 648 12.56 -10.73 -0.21
CA ARG A 648 12.02 -11.33 1.01
C ARG A 648 12.99 -11.08 2.15
N ALA A 649 12.83 -9.94 2.83
CA ALA A 649 13.80 -9.41 3.79
C ALA A 649 14.28 -10.41 4.87
N ARG A 650 13.41 -11.30 5.37
CA ARG A 650 13.79 -12.27 6.40
C ARG A 650 14.67 -13.41 5.86
N PRO A 651 14.28 -14.14 4.79
CA PRO A 651 15.19 -15.04 4.08
C PRO A 651 16.53 -14.41 3.69
N SER A 652 16.51 -13.24 3.07
CA SER A 652 17.74 -12.60 2.60
C SER A 652 18.67 -12.17 3.73
N ARG A 653 18.12 -11.65 4.84
CA ARG A 653 18.87 -11.38 6.08
C ARG A 653 19.53 -12.65 6.62
N ASN A 654 18.80 -13.77 6.64
CA ASN A 654 19.34 -15.02 7.16
C ASN A 654 20.52 -15.50 6.30
N THR A 655 20.43 -15.42 4.96
CA THR A 655 21.55 -15.73 4.06
C THR A 655 22.76 -14.84 4.36
N ALA A 656 22.57 -13.52 4.46
CA ALA A 656 23.65 -12.58 4.77
C ALA A 656 24.30 -12.85 6.14
N LEU A 657 23.50 -13.14 7.17
CA LEU A 657 24.01 -13.48 8.51
C LEU A 657 24.75 -14.81 8.53
N LEU A 658 24.30 -15.82 7.78
CA LEU A 658 25.01 -17.09 7.65
C LEU A 658 26.38 -16.88 6.99
N HIS A 659 26.45 -16.05 5.95
CA HIS A 659 27.72 -15.68 5.31
C HIS A 659 28.66 -14.96 6.30
N LEU A 660 28.20 -13.87 6.93
CA LEU A 660 29.01 -13.11 7.89
C LEU A 660 29.46 -13.95 9.10
N ALA A 661 28.62 -14.88 9.57
CA ALA A 661 28.94 -15.76 10.69
C ALA A 661 30.01 -16.82 10.36
N ARG A 662 30.31 -17.06 9.07
CA ARG A 662 31.46 -17.90 8.67
C ARG A 662 32.77 -17.12 8.72
N GLU A 663 32.71 -15.85 8.33
CA GLU A 663 33.90 -15.01 8.13
C GLU A 663 34.35 -14.25 9.39
N ILE A 664 33.43 -13.99 10.34
CA ILE A 664 33.69 -13.06 11.46
C ILE A 664 33.56 -13.76 12.82
N PRO A 665 34.49 -13.51 13.79
CA PRO A 665 34.37 -14.01 15.15
C PRO A 665 33.09 -13.55 15.88
N VAL A 666 32.53 -14.40 16.74
CA VAL A 666 31.27 -14.15 17.50
C VAL A 666 31.22 -12.78 18.20
N PRO A 667 32.25 -12.34 18.96
CA PRO A 667 32.17 -11.06 19.68
C PRO A 667 32.08 -9.88 18.71
N VAL A 668 32.87 -9.92 17.64
CA VAL A 668 32.90 -8.88 16.60
C VAL A 668 31.58 -8.83 15.84
N LEU A 669 31.01 -9.99 15.49
CA LEU A 669 29.70 -10.08 14.85
C LEU A 669 28.57 -9.53 15.75
N ALA A 670 28.63 -9.82 17.05
CA ALA A 670 27.66 -9.31 18.03
C ALA A 670 27.74 -7.79 18.15
N ASP A 671 28.93 -7.23 18.26
CA ASP A 671 29.15 -5.79 18.44
C ASP A 671 28.80 -4.99 17.17
N LEU A 672 29.32 -5.39 16.01
CA LEU A 672 29.10 -4.65 14.74
C LEU A 672 27.64 -4.65 14.30
N LEU A 673 26.94 -5.77 14.45
CA LEU A 673 25.54 -5.88 14.00
C LEU A 673 24.54 -5.61 15.12
N GLY A 674 25.02 -5.32 16.34
CA GLY A 674 24.22 -5.13 17.54
C GLY A 674 23.42 -6.38 17.94
N LEU A 675 23.92 -7.59 17.70
CA LEU A 675 23.23 -8.82 18.11
C LEU A 675 23.46 -9.10 19.59
N HIS A 676 22.53 -9.80 20.24
CA HIS A 676 22.83 -10.37 21.56
C HIS A 676 23.90 -11.45 21.40
N PHE A 677 24.89 -11.51 22.29
CA PHE A 677 26.01 -12.45 22.21
C PHE A 677 25.57 -13.89 21.91
N ASN A 678 24.62 -14.45 22.69
CA ASN A 678 24.10 -15.80 22.45
C ASN A 678 23.42 -15.96 21.07
N THR A 679 22.79 -14.91 20.53
CA THR A 679 22.23 -14.95 19.18
C THR A 679 23.34 -15.01 18.12
N ALA A 680 24.47 -14.34 18.33
CA ALA A 680 25.63 -14.45 17.45
C ALA A 680 26.26 -15.86 17.52
N VAL A 681 26.36 -16.46 18.73
CA VAL A 681 26.78 -17.85 18.91
C VAL A 681 25.88 -18.80 18.11
N ASP A 682 24.56 -18.64 18.24
CA ASP A 682 23.58 -19.47 17.52
C ASP A 682 23.76 -19.38 15.99
N TRP A 683 24.04 -18.19 15.45
CA TRP A 683 24.29 -18.01 14.02
C TRP A 683 25.59 -18.65 13.55
N VAL A 684 26.67 -18.56 14.33
CA VAL A 684 27.95 -19.19 13.99
C VAL A 684 27.86 -20.72 14.06
N GLN A 685 27.16 -21.27 15.05
CA GLN A 685 26.90 -22.72 15.12
C GLN A 685 26.08 -23.21 13.92
N LEU A 686 25.02 -22.46 13.57
CA LEU A 686 24.21 -22.76 12.40
C LEU A 686 25.01 -22.69 11.09
N ALA A 687 25.91 -21.71 10.96
CA ALA A 687 26.75 -21.53 9.79
C ALA A 687 27.81 -22.62 9.60
N ARG A 688 28.27 -23.22 10.71
CA ARG A 688 29.22 -24.35 10.77
C ARG A 688 28.58 -25.71 10.53
N GLY A 689 27.26 -25.78 10.34
CA GLY A 689 26.54 -27.03 10.10
C GLY A 689 26.32 -27.90 11.34
N ASP A 690 26.65 -27.40 12.54
CA ASP A 690 26.44 -28.12 13.80
C ASP A 690 25.00 -27.90 14.30
N TRP A 691 24.08 -28.68 13.73
CA TRP A 691 22.67 -28.70 14.12
C TRP A 691 22.46 -29.16 15.58
N SER A 692 23.33 -30.04 16.09
CA SER A 692 23.30 -30.54 17.48
C SER A 692 23.65 -29.45 18.50
N GLY A 693 24.70 -28.67 18.22
CA GLY A 693 25.11 -27.54 19.05
C GLY A 693 24.05 -26.45 19.15
N TYR A 694 23.39 -26.12 18.02
CA TYR A 694 22.32 -25.13 17.96
C TYR A 694 21.06 -25.53 18.77
N VAL A 695 20.68 -26.81 18.73
CA VAL A 695 19.55 -27.32 19.55
C VAL A 695 19.92 -27.32 21.03
N ALA A 696 21.13 -27.77 21.37
CA ALA A 696 21.63 -27.81 22.75
C ALA A 696 21.84 -26.39 23.35
N SER A 697 22.34 -25.42 22.57
CA SER A 697 22.56 -24.03 23.03
C SER A 697 21.23 -23.32 23.34
N ARG A 698 20.20 -23.55 22.52
CA ARG A 698 18.86 -22.99 22.71
C ARG A 698 18.11 -23.67 23.85
N GLU A 699 18.28 -24.97 24.04
CA GLU A 699 17.76 -25.65 25.22
C GLU A 699 18.46 -25.19 26.50
N ALA A 700 19.78 -25.04 26.50
CA ALA A 700 20.54 -24.54 27.64
C ALA A 700 20.19 -23.07 27.98
N SER A 701 20.02 -22.23 26.97
CA SER A 701 19.58 -20.83 27.13
C SER A 701 18.12 -20.73 27.61
N ALA A 702 17.27 -21.68 27.22
CA ALA A 702 15.91 -21.79 27.75
C ALA A 702 15.88 -22.25 29.21
N ARG A 703 16.83 -23.11 29.62
CA ARG A 703 17.02 -23.58 31.00
C ARG A 703 17.68 -22.51 31.91
N ARG A 704 18.48 -21.58 31.35
CA ARG A 704 19.19 -20.50 32.08
C ARG A 704 18.39 -19.21 32.31
N ALA A 705 17.06 -19.20 32.15
CA ALA A 705 16.27 -18.07 32.68
C ALA A 705 16.49 -17.99 34.21
N PRO A 706 16.86 -16.83 34.78
CA PRO A 706 17.39 -16.79 36.14
C PRO A 706 16.32 -17.24 37.14
N ALA A 707 16.66 -18.27 37.93
CA ALA A 707 16.02 -18.49 39.21
C ALA A 707 16.24 -17.22 40.03
N ALA A 708 15.15 -16.55 40.42
CA ALA A 708 15.22 -15.40 41.30
C ALA A 708 15.82 -15.84 42.63
N SER A 709 17.10 -15.59 42.83
CA SER A 709 17.72 -15.64 44.15
C SER A 709 17.09 -14.55 45.00
N ARG A 710 16.26 -14.96 45.97
CA ARG A 710 15.77 -14.09 47.06
C ARG A 710 16.98 -13.45 47.76
N PRO A 711 17.08 -12.12 47.86
CA PRO A 711 17.99 -11.53 48.83
C PRO A 711 17.38 -11.72 50.22
N SER A 712 18.11 -12.43 51.09
CA SER A 712 17.86 -12.50 52.52
C SER A 712 18.11 -11.12 53.13
N SER A 713 17.04 -10.40 53.47
CA SER A 713 17.13 -9.18 54.28
C SER A 713 17.07 -9.56 55.76
N ALA A 714 18.23 -9.74 56.38
CA ALA A 714 18.40 -9.57 57.81
C ALA A 714 19.27 -8.33 58.01
N GLY A 715 18.67 -7.26 58.54
CA GLY A 715 19.32 -6.02 58.96
C GLY A 715 18.50 -5.38 60.08
N PRO A 716 19.13 -4.85 61.15
CA PRO A 716 18.53 -4.71 62.48
C PRO A 716 17.80 -3.36 62.67
N PRO A 717 17.07 -3.16 63.79
CA PRO A 717 16.18 -2.02 63.99
C PRO A 717 16.86 -0.89 64.76
N PHE A 718 16.75 0.36 64.28
CA PHE A 718 16.80 1.63 65.03
C PHE A 718 16.33 2.71 64.02
N GLY A 719 15.44 3.66 64.29
CA GLY A 719 14.95 4.23 65.54
C GLY A 719 15.04 5.74 65.43
N SER A 720 13.87 6.41 65.44
CA SER A 720 13.60 7.88 65.43
C SER A 720 13.42 8.53 64.06
#